data_AF-A0A2S6QMF3-F1
#
_entry.id   AF-A0A2S6QMF3-F1
#
_cell.length_a   1.000
_cell.length_b   1.000
_cell.length_c   1.000
_cell.angle_alpha   90.00
_cell.angle_beta   90.00
_cell.angle_gamma   90.00
#
_symmetry.space_group_name_H-M   'P 1'
#
loop_
_entity.id
_entity.type
_entity.pdbx_description
1 polymer ?
#
loop_
_entity_poly.entity_id
_entity_poly.type
_entity_poly.pdbx_seq_one_letter_code
_entity_poly.pdbx_strand_id
1 'polypeptide(L)'
;MHKIIKNIKMDNILMIFIGILFPWSILFATPQLHIGYWGQVEGMIVFNHFFSVIVALILLIKGINNKKIRQYFTHPLVILPTLIGIYSIISGLFQMLPVLAFYGSPQLGQGAFGYFSLSLLTVLYCHIFQIKKVKLISLINLFLLTFIITVGSFYPAITGIIISFFGFNDWLALYFTALILLVSYFIVKNIFNINKEILVFVLFLFLGPLFWKIDNNSAIALWVLISFSWLFWLVISYLKIKVKFFNILIYNPIFFTLIPIIISIMMILSSFLFWDGKTDMTNQITDNETWGHLATLIARGSIVRVLFEHLGEIKALIFGFGWGSISELLLKSFTPEVFYQINTGNRVHFHTHNEIFEHIFSIGIIGAFLYILYMYNIFKLSFKISIGASFFWLLYFCIGVFWFQWISNISIQAIIVSFLILLDLKDEKYLYYGGIISKLFNSLYFYTLFLLFISIFLFYGAYIGFSTALDHQGTYRANSLIETAKEAKITGNCTKRINDFGKGGIQFSQKFNGFSNYFKDQVMIYGILNEADYEVLEWNLCASDKIIKNKQASLELINVHINTLSMLSVLPGYYGINARKKMKYYFDLWEDKLKLFLSYAPKRVDQAIPLISFYLKNENDKGVKSLCSHIEKEAAYQGFCDLARGSIYLKEGKIEDGMKLIKRANNMGVLDTELLDKKTSEDLKKLLNINQN
;
A
#
# COMPACT_ATOMS: atom_id res chain seq x y z
N MET A 1 12.10 -35.28 -18.88
CA MET A 1 10.80 -34.67 -19.27
C MET A 1 9.98 -35.58 -20.19
N HIS A 2 10.57 -36.16 -21.25
CA HIS A 2 9.86 -36.94 -22.27
C HIS A 2 9.11 -38.21 -21.74
N LYS A 3 9.70 -38.98 -20.81
CA LYS A 3 9.02 -40.12 -20.14
C LYS A 3 7.88 -39.71 -19.18
N ILE A 4 7.83 -38.45 -18.74
CA ILE A 4 6.78 -37.92 -17.84
C ILE A 4 5.54 -37.51 -18.65
N ILE A 5 5.74 -37.02 -19.87
CA ILE A 5 4.69 -36.49 -20.74
C ILE A 5 3.82 -37.62 -21.34
N LYS A 6 4.37 -38.81 -21.55
CA LYS A 6 3.72 -39.88 -22.33
C LYS A 6 2.38 -40.39 -21.75
N ASN A 7 2.08 -40.14 -20.46
CA ASN A 7 0.85 -40.58 -19.78
C ASN A 7 0.08 -39.46 -19.05
N ILE A 8 0.46 -38.19 -19.19
CA ILE A 8 -0.18 -37.08 -18.47
C ILE A 8 -1.08 -36.30 -19.44
N LYS A 9 -2.37 -36.15 -19.09
CA LYS A 9 -3.32 -35.31 -19.86
C LYS A 9 -2.78 -33.88 -20.00
N MET A 10 -2.95 -33.26 -21.17
CA MET A 10 -2.42 -31.94 -21.51
C MET A 10 -2.69 -30.87 -20.43
N ASP A 11 -3.90 -30.83 -19.86
CA ASP A 11 -4.24 -29.83 -18.84
C ASP A 11 -3.42 -29.98 -17.54
N ASN A 12 -2.97 -31.20 -17.19
CA ASN A 12 -2.08 -31.38 -16.03
C ASN A 12 -0.67 -30.84 -16.33
N ILE A 13 -0.19 -31.00 -17.57
CA ILE A 13 1.08 -30.40 -18.01
C ILE A 13 0.98 -28.88 -17.94
N LEU A 14 -0.13 -28.31 -18.43
CA LEU A 14 -0.38 -26.87 -18.39
C LEU A 14 -0.44 -26.34 -16.95
N MET A 15 -1.15 -27.02 -16.04
CA MET A 15 -1.18 -26.64 -14.61
C MET A 15 0.20 -26.68 -13.95
N ILE A 16 1.01 -27.70 -14.24
CA ILE A 16 2.38 -27.80 -13.72
C ILE A 16 3.24 -26.67 -14.28
N PHE A 17 3.15 -26.40 -15.58
CA PHE A 17 3.89 -25.32 -16.23
C PHE A 17 3.54 -23.96 -15.61
N ILE A 18 2.25 -23.65 -15.51
CA ILE A 18 1.76 -22.41 -14.89
C ILE A 18 2.22 -22.32 -13.43
N GLY A 19 2.07 -23.40 -12.65
CA GLY A 19 2.51 -23.44 -11.25
C GLY A 19 4.02 -23.26 -11.05
N ILE A 20 4.85 -23.67 -12.01
CA ILE A 20 6.30 -23.41 -11.98
C ILE A 20 6.60 -21.96 -12.37
N LEU A 21 5.84 -21.39 -13.32
CA LEU A 21 6.04 -20.04 -13.83
C LEU A 21 5.60 -18.96 -12.82
N PHE A 22 4.54 -19.19 -12.04
CA PHE A 22 3.94 -18.17 -11.16
C PHE A 22 4.91 -17.44 -10.20
N PRO A 23 5.81 -18.15 -9.49
CA PRO A 23 6.81 -17.51 -8.63
C PRO A 23 7.75 -16.53 -9.38
N TRP A 24 7.92 -16.71 -10.69
CA TRP A 24 8.73 -15.82 -11.53
C TRP A 24 8.02 -14.51 -11.90
N SER A 25 6.81 -14.27 -11.40
CA SER A 25 6.14 -12.97 -11.55
C SER A 25 7.01 -11.79 -11.09
N ILE A 26 7.91 -12.01 -10.12
CA ILE A 26 8.90 -11.00 -9.68
C ILE A 26 9.80 -10.48 -10.81
N LEU A 27 9.99 -11.22 -11.91
CA LEU A 27 10.77 -10.74 -13.05
C LEU A 27 10.16 -9.52 -13.72
N PHE A 28 8.84 -9.30 -13.59
CA PHE A 28 8.20 -8.08 -14.10
C PHE A 28 8.65 -6.81 -13.34
N ALA A 29 9.37 -6.92 -12.20
CA ALA A 29 10.03 -5.77 -11.57
C ALA A 29 11.33 -5.36 -12.27
N THR A 30 11.82 -6.13 -13.23
CA THR A 30 13.04 -5.76 -13.96
C THR A 30 12.75 -4.63 -14.96
N PRO A 31 13.68 -3.67 -15.15
CA PRO A 31 13.45 -2.51 -16.01
C PRO A 31 13.01 -2.84 -17.44
N GLN A 32 13.43 -3.99 -17.97
CA GLN A 32 13.09 -4.46 -19.32
C GLN A 32 11.61 -4.85 -19.46
N LEU A 33 10.96 -5.20 -18.35
CA LEU A 33 9.57 -5.66 -18.30
C LEU A 33 8.64 -4.66 -17.61
N HIS A 34 9.15 -3.48 -17.25
CA HIS A 34 8.36 -2.42 -16.62
C HIS A 34 7.22 -1.97 -17.53
N ILE A 35 6.01 -1.97 -16.99
CA ILE A 35 4.85 -1.37 -17.63
C ILE A 35 4.13 -0.42 -16.67
N GLY A 36 3.58 0.66 -17.22
CA GLY A 36 2.84 1.67 -16.46
C GLY A 36 3.69 2.61 -15.62
N TYR A 37 3.08 3.27 -14.63
CA TYR A 37 3.73 4.29 -13.78
C TYR A 37 4.63 3.64 -12.73
N TRP A 38 4.07 2.68 -11.99
CA TRP A 38 4.81 1.88 -11.03
C TRP A 38 5.34 0.65 -11.77
N GLY A 39 6.28 0.90 -12.68
CA GLY A 39 6.87 -0.10 -13.59
C GLY A 39 7.26 -1.39 -12.90
N GLN A 40 7.72 -1.29 -11.64
CA GLN A 40 8.14 -2.42 -10.82
C GLN A 40 7.02 -3.36 -10.37
N VAL A 41 5.73 -2.98 -10.44
CA VAL A 41 4.64 -3.74 -9.79
C VAL A 41 3.51 -4.04 -10.77
N GLU A 42 3.12 -3.09 -11.61
CA GLU A 42 1.90 -3.21 -12.42
C GLU A 42 1.95 -4.41 -13.38
N GLY A 43 3.13 -4.69 -13.95
CA GLY A 43 3.38 -5.90 -14.74
C GLY A 43 3.13 -7.19 -13.95
N MET A 44 3.53 -7.22 -12.68
CA MET A 44 3.28 -8.37 -11.79
C MET A 44 1.80 -8.55 -11.51
N ILE A 45 1.07 -7.46 -11.28
CA ILE A 45 -0.36 -7.48 -10.99
C ILE A 45 -1.12 -8.05 -12.19
N VAL A 46 -0.85 -7.51 -13.39
CA VAL A 46 -1.44 -7.99 -14.65
C VAL A 46 -1.14 -9.46 -14.86
N PHE A 47 0.13 -9.86 -14.73
CA PHE A 47 0.54 -11.25 -14.86
C PHE A 47 -0.22 -12.15 -13.87
N ASN A 48 -0.24 -11.79 -12.59
CA ASN A 48 -0.81 -12.62 -11.54
C ASN A 48 -2.33 -12.83 -11.75
N HIS A 49 -3.07 -11.76 -12.03
CA HIS A 49 -4.51 -11.86 -12.26
C HIS A 49 -4.84 -12.61 -13.56
N PHE A 50 -4.12 -12.31 -14.65
CA PHE A 50 -4.35 -12.97 -15.95
C PHE A 50 -4.10 -14.48 -15.88
N PHE A 51 -2.96 -14.90 -15.32
CA PHE A 51 -2.69 -16.33 -15.19
C PHE A 51 -3.61 -17.00 -14.17
N SER A 52 -4.12 -16.27 -13.17
CA SER A 52 -5.11 -16.80 -12.23
C SER A 52 -6.47 -17.05 -12.91
N VAL A 53 -6.83 -16.31 -13.96
CA VAL A 53 -7.99 -16.61 -14.84
C VAL A 53 -7.80 -17.98 -15.50
N ILE A 54 -6.64 -18.21 -16.11
CA ILE A 54 -6.33 -19.48 -16.77
C ILE A 54 -6.41 -20.62 -15.76
N VAL A 55 -5.85 -20.43 -14.56
CA VAL A 55 -5.94 -21.40 -13.46
C VAL A 55 -7.39 -21.65 -13.06
N ALA A 56 -8.23 -20.62 -12.90
CA ALA A 56 -9.64 -20.76 -12.56
C ALA A 56 -10.39 -21.62 -13.59
N LEU A 57 -10.17 -21.37 -14.88
CA LEU A 57 -10.81 -22.11 -15.97
C LEU A 57 -10.33 -23.58 -16.03
N ILE A 58 -9.04 -23.84 -15.83
CA ILE A 58 -8.54 -25.22 -15.79
C ILE A 58 -9.06 -25.96 -14.55
N LEU A 59 -9.08 -25.30 -13.38
CA LEU A 59 -9.65 -25.85 -12.16
C LEU A 59 -11.13 -26.15 -12.36
N LEU A 60 -11.89 -25.30 -13.04
CA LEU A 60 -13.30 -25.54 -13.38
C LEU A 60 -13.47 -26.85 -14.16
N ILE A 61 -12.75 -27.00 -15.27
CA ILE A 61 -12.80 -28.20 -16.11
C ILE A 61 -12.45 -29.45 -15.31
N LYS A 62 -11.40 -29.38 -14.48
CA LYS A 62 -10.97 -30.51 -13.65
C LYS A 62 -11.94 -30.82 -12.53
N GLY A 63 -12.48 -29.78 -11.89
CA GLY A 63 -13.37 -29.87 -10.75
C GLY A 63 -14.75 -30.39 -11.12
N ILE A 64 -15.24 -30.18 -12.35
CA ILE A 64 -16.49 -30.80 -12.85
C ILE A 64 -16.42 -32.33 -12.70
N ASN A 65 -15.31 -32.92 -13.13
CA ASN A 65 -15.10 -34.38 -13.13
C ASN A 65 -14.48 -34.92 -11.84
N ASN A 66 -13.98 -34.05 -10.95
CA ASN A 66 -13.22 -34.47 -9.78
C ASN A 66 -13.69 -33.77 -8.50
N LYS A 67 -14.50 -34.48 -7.71
CA LYS A 67 -15.00 -34.02 -6.41
C LYS A 67 -13.88 -33.65 -5.43
N LYS A 68 -12.72 -34.32 -5.49
CA LYS A 68 -11.56 -34.02 -4.61
C LYS A 68 -11.04 -32.60 -4.82
N ILE A 69 -11.04 -32.11 -6.06
CA ILE A 69 -10.63 -30.74 -6.38
C ILE A 69 -11.61 -29.73 -5.81
N ARG A 70 -12.91 -29.99 -5.95
CA ARG A 70 -13.97 -29.13 -5.38
C ARG A 70 -13.86 -29.03 -3.86
N GLN A 71 -13.50 -30.12 -3.20
CA GLN A 71 -13.32 -30.17 -1.75
C GLN A 71 -12.10 -29.35 -1.25
N TYR A 72 -11.12 -29.02 -2.10
CA TYR A 72 -10.05 -28.11 -1.66
C TYR A 72 -10.57 -26.71 -1.32
N PHE A 73 -11.62 -26.24 -2.02
CA PHE A 73 -12.23 -24.94 -1.75
C PHE A 73 -12.94 -24.85 -0.39
N THR A 74 -13.23 -25.99 0.25
CA THR A 74 -13.86 -26.02 1.57
C THR A 74 -12.84 -25.88 2.70
N HIS A 75 -11.54 -25.98 2.39
CA HIS A 75 -10.49 -25.89 3.39
C HIS A 75 -10.39 -24.47 3.96
N PRO A 76 -10.27 -24.27 5.29
CA PRO A 76 -10.19 -22.94 5.92
C PRO A 76 -9.16 -22.01 5.26
N LEU A 77 -7.97 -22.53 4.93
CA LEU A 77 -6.90 -21.77 4.26
C LEU A 77 -7.15 -21.42 2.79
N VAL A 78 -8.22 -21.92 2.18
CA VAL A 78 -8.64 -21.59 0.81
C VAL A 78 -9.90 -20.71 0.84
N ILE A 79 -10.84 -21.03 1.73
CA ILE A 79 -12.10 -20.29 1.87
C ILE A 79 -11.90 -18.93 2.54
N LEU A 80 -11.01 -18.78 3.52
CA LEU A 80 -10.80 -17.50 4.21
C LEU A 80 -10.27 -16.42 3.26
N PRO A 81 -9.24 -16.66 2.41
CA PRO A 81 -8.89 -15.70 1.36
C PRO A 81 -10.07 -15.38 0.43
N THR A 82 -10.87 -16.37 0.05
CA THR A 82 -12.07 -16.13 -0.78
C THR A 82 -13.07 -15.20 -0.07
N LEU A 83 -13.30 -15.40 1.23
CA LEU A 83 -14.19 -14.57 2.03
C LEU A 83 -13.65 -13.14 2.19
N ILE A 84 -12.33 -12.97 2.35
CA ILE A 84 -11.69 -11.64 2.36
C ILE A 84 -11.91 -10.95 1.00
N GLY A 85 -11.76 -11.68 -0.10
CA GLY A 85 -12.02 -11.15 -1.45
C GLY A 85 -13.47 -10.74 -1.66
N ILE A 86 -14.44 -11.59 -1.28
CA ILE A 86 -15.87 -11.26 -1.34
C ILE A 86 -16.19 -10.07 -0.44
N TYR A 87 -15.67 -10.04 0.78
CA TYR A 87 -15.91 -8.95 1.71
C TYR A 87 -15.31 -7.63 1.23
N SER A 88 -14.14 -7.66 0.58
CA SER A 88 -13.55 -6.50 -0.09
C SER A 88 -14.45 -5.95 -1.21
N ILE A 89 -15.18 -6.82 -1.92
CA ILE A 89 -16.17 -6.37 -2.91
C ILE A 89 -17.34 -5.65 -2.22
N ILE A 90 -17.87 -6.24 -1.15
CA ILE A 90 -18.98 -5.67 -0.38
C ILE A 90 -18.58 -4.33 0.23
N SER A 91 -17.39 -4.23 0.82
CA SER A 91 -16.88 -3.01 1.43
C SER A 91 -16.68 -1.89 0.39
N GLY A 92 -16.29 -2.24 -0.84
CA GLY A 92 -16.15 -1.29 -1.95
C GLY A 92 -17.43 -0.49 -2.25
N LEU A 93 -18.62 -1.02 -1.98
CA LEU A 93 -19.90 -0.30 -2.15
C LEU A 93 -20.05 0.91 -1.21
N PHE A 94 -19.25 0.96 -0.15
CA PHE A 94 -19.30 1.98 0.88
C PHE A 94 -18.15 3.00 0.79
N GLN A 95 -17.22 2.81 -0.15
CA GLN A 95 -15.98 3.57 -0.27
C GLN A 95 -16.05 4.63 -1.38
N MET A 96 -15.21 5.67 -1.28
CA MET A 96 -15.17 6.76 -2.25
C MET A 96 -14.68 6.30 -3.64
N LEU A 97 -13.70 5.38 -3.65
CA LEU A 97 -13.12 4.81 -4.87
C LEU A 97 -13.29 3.28 -4.82
N PRO A 98 -14.46 2.73 -5.20
CA PRO A 98 -14.76 1.30 -5.07
C PRO A 98 -13.74 0.38 -5.76
N VAL A 99 -13.14 0.85 -6.86
CA VAL A 99 -12.16 0.08 -7.64
C VAL A 99 -10.91 -0.23 -6.83
N LEU A 100 -10.54 0.63 -5.88
CA LEU A 100 -9.42 0.38 -4.97
C LEU A 100 -9.69 -0.83 -4.07
N ALA A 101 -10.93 -1.05 -3.62
CA ALA A 101 -11.32 -2.25 -2.87
C ALA A 101 -11.08 -3.55 -3.67
N PHE A 102 -11.24 -3.48 -5.00
CA PHE A 102 -11.14 -4.65 -5.87
C PHE A 102 -9.70 -4.89 -6.32
N TYR A 103 -9.06 -3.83 -6.81
CA TYR A 103 -7.75 -3.86 -7.45
C TYR A 103 -6.58 -3.79 -6.45
N GLY A 104 -6.79 -3.13 -5.31
CA GLY A 104 -5.69 -2.76 -4.43
C GLY A 104 -5.06 -1.44 -4.82
N SER A 105 -4.07 -1.01 -4.03
CA SER A 105 -3.17 0.06 -4.47
C SER A 105 -2.43 -0.40 -5.73
N PRO A 106 -2.26 0.45 -6.74
CA PRO A 106 -1.43 0.14 -7.91
C PRO A 106 0.02 -0.28 -7.57
N GLN A 107 0.50 0.09 -6.39
CA GLN A 107 1.83 -0.21 -5.87
C GLN A 107 1.94 -1.59 -5.22
N LEU A 108 0.84 -2.20 -4.78
CA LEU A 108 0.87 -3.50 -4.08
C LEU A 108 0.04 -4.58 -4.79
N GLY A 109 -1.06 -4.21 -5.43
CA GLY A 109 -2.04 -5.15 -6.00
C GLY A 109 -2.81 -5.95 -4.96
N GLN A 110 -2.76 -5.52 -3.69
CA GLN A 110 -3.42 -6.19 -2.58
C GLN A 110 -4.87 -5.72 -2.49
N GLY A 111 -5.76 -6.38 -3.23
CA GLY A 111 -7.21 -6.16 -3.18
C GLY A 111 -7.99 -7.46 -3.35
N ALA A 112 -9.30 -7.39 -3.61
CA ALA A 112 -10.14 -8.58 -3.83
C ALA A 112 -9.52 -9.56 -4.86
N PHE A 113 -8.96 -9.04 -5.97
CA PHE A 113 -8.30 -9.87 -6.98
C PHE A 113 -7.10 -10.64 -6.43
N GLY A 114 -6.30 -10.01 -5.56
CA GLY A 114 -5.16 -10.65 -4.89
C GLY A 114 -5.59 -11.85 -4.05
N TYR A 115 -6.64 -11.70 -3.23
CA TYR A 115 -7.12 -12.80 -2.38
C TYR A 115 -7.79 -13.95 -3.16
N PHE A 116 -8.49 -13.66 -4.25
CA PHE A 116 -8.97 -14.72 -5.15
C PHE A 116 -7.81 -15.45 -5.81
N SER A 117 -6.76 -14.73 -6.22
CA SER A 117 -5.54 -15.33 -6.77
C SER A 117 -4.88 -16.25 -5.72
N LEU A 118 -4.75 -15.79 -4.47
CA LEU A 118 -4.22 -16.60 -3.37
C LEU A 118 -5.01 -17.90 -3.15
N SER A 119 -6.35 -17.82 -3.17
CA SER A 119 -7.22 -18.99 -3.02
C SER A 119 -7.05 -19.99 -4.16
N LEU A 120 -7.14 -19.53 -5.41
CA LEU A 120 -7.02 -20.37 -6.61
C LEU A 120 -5.64 -21.02 -6.72
N LEU A 121 -4.58 -20.26 -6.46
CA LEU A 121 -3.21 -20.76 -6.47
C LEU A 121 -3.00 -21.80 -5.37
N THR A 122 -3.58 -21.61 -4.18
CA THR A 122 -3.50 -22.62 -3.12
C THR A 122 -4.15 -23.94 -3.57
N VAL A 123 -5.30 -23.89 -4.26
CA VAL A 123 -5.93 -25.10 -4.83
C VAL A 123 -5.10 -25.71 -5.95
N LEU A 124 -4.54 -24.90 -6.84
CA LEU A 124 -3.64 -25.35 -7.91
C LEU A 124 -2.46 -26.12 -7.31
N TYR A 125 -1.77 -25.53 -6.33
CA TYR A 125 -0.62 -26.18 -5.69
C TYR A 125 -1.03 -27.43 -4.93
N CYS A 126 -2.15 -27.43 -4.20
CA CYS A 126 -2.72 -28.62 -3.57
C CYS A 126 -2.94 -29.76 -4.58
N HIS A 127 -3.40 -29.44 -5.79
CA HIS A 127 -3.61 -30.42 -6.85
C HIS A 127 -2.29 -30.96 -7.43
N ILE A 128 -1.39 -30.08 -7.90
CA ILE A 128 -0.16 -30.52 -8.59
C ILE A 128 0.84 -31.19 -7.64
N PHE A 129 0.84 -30.81 -6.35
CA PHE A 129 1.71 -31.38 -5.32
C PHE A 129 1.27 -32.79 -4.86
N GLN A 130 0.18 -33.33 -5.38
CA GLN A 130 -0.07 -34.78 -5.29
C GLN A 130 1.06 -35.57 -5.98
N ILE A 131 1.70 -34.99 -7.01
CA ILE A 131 2.84 -35.59 -7.71
C ILE A 131 4.14 -35.29 -6.97
N LYS A 132 4.74 -36.32 -6.34
CA LYS A 132 5.99 -36.18 -5.55
C LYS A 132 7.12 -35.47 -6.30
N LYS A 133 7.28 -35.72 -7.61
CA LYS A 133 8.31 -35.07 -8.44
C LYS A 133 8.09 -33.57 -8.59
N VAL A 134 6.83 -33.13 -8.71
CA VAL A 134 6.51 -31.70 -8.84
C VAL A 134 6.85 -30.95 -7.56
N LYS A 135 6.64 -31.55 -6.38
CA LYS A 135 7.10 -30.97 -5.10
C LYS A 135 8.59 -30.62 -5.13
N LEU A 136 9.43 -31.57 -5.55
CA LEU A 136 10.88 -31.36 -5.64
C LEU A 136 11.24 -30.31 -6.70
N ILE A 137 10.59 -30.33 -7.86
CA ILE A 137 10.79 -29.33 -8.91
C ILE A 137 10.44 -27.94 -8.40
N SER A 138 9.35 -27.76 -7.66
CA SER A 138 8.98 -26.47 -7.08
C SER A 138 9.95 -25.98 -6.01
N LEU A 139 10.56 -26.88 -5.22
CA LEU A 139 11.64 -26.51 -4.30
C LEU A 139 12.87 -25.99 -5.07
N ILE A 140 13.31 -26.72 -6.10
CA ILE A 140 14.44 -26.30 -6.95
C ILE A 140 14.13 -24.98 -7.65
N ASN A 141 12.89 -24.82 -8.13
CA ASN A 141 12.43 -23.59 -8.77
C ASN A 141 12.47 -22.39 -7.82
N LEU A 142 11.98 -22.54 -6.58
CA LEU A 142 12.02 -21.48 -5.58
C LEU A 142 13.47 -21.17 -5.16
N PHE A 143 14.32 -22.18 -5.03
CA PHE A 143 15.75 -21.98 -4.77
C PHE A 143 16.41 -21.17 -5.88
N LEU A 144 16.19 -21.55 -7.15
CA LEU A 144 16.74 -20.85 -8.31
C LEU A 144 16.22 -19.42 -8.40
N LEU A 145 14.93 -19.21 -8.16
CA LEU A 145 14.32 -17.89 -8.10
C LEU A 145 14.99 -17.03 -7.04
N THR A 146 15.04 -17.51 -5.79
CA THR A 146 15.64 -16.79 -4.66
C THR A 146 17.12 -16.48 -4.91
N PHE A 147 17.86 -17.39 -5.53
CA PHE A 147 19.24 -17.15 -5.95
C PHE A 147 19.34 -16.02 -6.98
N ILE A 148 18.56 -16.08 -8.07
CA ILE A 148 18.60 -15.07 -9.14
C ILE A 148 18.22 -13.69 -8.62
N ILE A 149 17.13 -13.61 -7.83
CA ILE A 149 16.71 -12.31 -7.29
C ILE A 149 17.70 -11.73 -6.30
N THR A 150 18.39 -12.59 -5.52
CA THR A 150 19.46 -12.15 -4.61
C THR A 150 20.64 -11.62 -5.40
N VAL A 151 21.10 -12.35 -6.42
CA VAL A 151 22.21 -11.91 -7.29
C VAL A 151 21.86 -10.59 -7.97
N GLY A 152 20.68 -10.47 -8.59
CA GLY A 152 20.26 -9.23 -9.24
C GLY A 152 20.10 -8.05 -8.27
N SER A 153 19.71 -8.31 -7.02
CA SER A 153 19.55 -7.24 -6.03
C SER A 153 20.89 -6.67 -5.54
N PHE A 154 21.92 -7.52 -5.39
CA PHE A 154 23.28 -7.08 -5.01
C PHE A 154 24.14 -6.64 -6.21
N TYR A 155 23.88 -7.18 -7.39
CA TYR A 155 24.59 -6.89 -8.63
C TYR A 155 23.59 -6.42 -9.70
N PRO A 156 23.06 -5.18 -9.56
CA PRO A 156 21.95 -4.70 -10.38
C PRO A 156 22.32 -4.48 -11.86
N ALA A 157 23.60 -4.51 -12.23
CA ALA A 157 24.04 -4.45 -13.62
C ALA A 157 25.01 -5.60 -13.89
N ILE A 158 24.61 -6.56 -14.71
CA ILE A 158 25.44 -7.68 -15.14
C ILE A 158 25.63 -7.55 -16.65
N THR A 159 26.88 -7.37 -17.09
CA THR A 159 27.24 -7.28 -18.52
C THR A 159 26.45 -6.21 -19.30
N GLY A 160 26.09 -5.10 -18.64
CA GLY A 160 25.30 -4.00 -19.22
C GLY A 160 23.78 -4.22 -19.21
N ILE A 161 23.30 -5.40 -18.81
CA ILE A 161 21.87 -5.65 -18.58
C ILE A 161 21.54 -5.32 -17.12
N ILE A 162 20.59 -4.41 -16.92
CA ILE A 162 20.14 -4.00 -15.58
C ILE A 162 19.16 -5.05 -15.03
N ILE A 163 19.56 -5.81 -14.00
CA ILE A 163 18.74 -6.83 -13.34
C ILE A 163 18.42 -6.35 -11.91
N SER A 164 17.78 -5.19 -11.80
CA SER A 164 17.33 -4.64 -10.52
C SER A 164 15.84 -4.86 -10.31
N PHE A 165 15.41 -5.16 -9.09
CA PHE A 165 13.98 -5.30 -8.75
C PHE A 165 13.43 -4.01 -8.14
N PHE A 166 13.37 -3.91 -6.81
CA PHE A 166 12.70 -2.80 -6.11
C PHE A 166 13.63 -1.65 -5.68
N GLY A 167 14.92 -1.66 -6.01
CA GLY A 167 15.86 -0.59 -5.64
C GLY A 167 16.16 -0.49 -4.13
N PHE A 168 15.81 -1.54 -3.37
CA PHE A 168 16.16 -1.82 -1.98
C PHE A 168 16.10 -3.35 -1.77
N ASN A 169 16.64 -3.87 -0.66
CA ASN A 169 16.87 -5.32 -0.47
C ASN A 169 15.98 -5.97 0.60
N ASP A 170 15.29 -5.18 1.41
CA ASP A 170 14.59 -5.62 2.63
C ASP A 170 13.52 -6.67 2.35
N TRP A 171 12.87 -6.59 1.19
CA TRP A 171 11.84 -7.52 0.72
C TRP A 171 12.36 -8.95 0.51
N LEU A 172 13.68 -9.15 0.33
CA LEU A 172 14.30 -10.48 0.24
C LEU A 172 14.13 -11.28 1.52
N ALA A 173 13.89 -10.63 2.67
CA ALA A 173 13.65 -11.31 3.94
C ALA A 173 12.47 -12.30 3.85
N LEU A 174 11.41 -11.92 3.13
CA LEU A 174 10.25 -12.79 2.90
C LEU A 174 10.59 -13.99 2.01
N TYR A 175 11.41 -13.80 0.98
CA TYR A 175 11.86 -14.88 0.08
C TYR A 175 12.79 -15.85 0.78
N PHE A 176 13.74 -15.37 1.58
CA PHE A 176 14.62 -16.22 2.39
C PHE A 176 13.82 -17.04 3.40
N THR A 177 12.92 -16.39 4.15
CA THR A 177 12.07 -17.06 5.13
C THR A 177 11.19 -18.12 4.46
N ALA A 178 10.57 -17.77 3.33
CA ALA A 178 9.74 -18.68 2.54
C ALA A 178 10.51 -19.91 2.02
N LEU A 179 11.70 -19.70 1.46
CA LEU A 179 12.54 -20.78 0.96
C LEU A 179 12.93 -21.75 2.08
N ILE A 180 13.40 -21.24 3.21
CA ILE A 180 13.82 -22.09 4.33
C ILE A 180 12.62 -22.79 4.97
N LEU A 181 11.47 -22.13 5.08
CA LEU A 181 10.24 -22.77 5.51
C LEU A 181 9.84 -23.91 4.58
N LEU A 182 9.95 -23.73 3.26
CA LEU A 182 9.71 -24.82 2.31
C LEU A 182 10.69 -25.98 2.49
N VAL A 183 11.99 -25.71 2.63
CA VAL A 183 13.02 -26.72 2.93
C VAL A 183 12.69 -27.49 4.21
N SER A 184 12.23 -26.80 5.25
CA SER A 184 11.85 -27.40 6.53
C SER A 184 10.76 -28.47 6.37
N TYR A 185 9.77 -28.25 5.49
CA TYR A 185 8.73 -29.24 5.22
C TYR A 185 9.25 -30.52 4.58
N PHE A 186 10.26 -30.43 3.72
CA PHE A 186 10.90 -31.63 3.15
C PHE A 186 11.67 -32.41 4.20
N ILE A 187 12.36 -31.72 5.11
CA ILE A 187 13.11 -32.35 6.20
C ILE A 187 12.19 -33.06 7.19
N VAL A 188 11.11 -32.39 7.61
CA VAL A 188 10.12 -32.98 8.53
C VAL A 188 9.53 -34.26 7.95
N LYS A 189 9.33 -34.31 6.63
CA LYS A 189 8.78 -35.49 5.94
C LYS A 189 9.79 -36.64 5.74
N ASN A 190 11.06 -36.34 5.52
CA ASN A 190 12.06 -37.35 5.20
C ASN A 190 12.50 -38.17 6.42
N ILE A 191 13.03 -39.38 6.18
CA ILE A 191 13.54 -40.30 7.21
C ILE A 191 15.03 -40.02 7.41
N PHE A 192 15.37 -38.85 7.94
CA PHE A 192 16.74 -38.62 8.40
C PHE A 192 16.90 -39.20 9.81
N ASN A 193 18.04 -39.85 10.10
CA ASN A 193 18.38 -40.38 11.43
C ASN A 193 18.75 -39.28 12.45
N ILE A 194 18.70 -38.01 12.05
CA ILE A 194 19.04 -36.84 12.87
C ILE A 194 17.76 -36.28 13.50
N ASN A 195 17.86 -35.69 14.70
CA ASN A 195 16.75 -34.98 15.32
C ASN A 195 16.27 -33.82 14.42
N LYS A 196 15.08 -33.98 13.85
CA LYS A 196 14.50 -33.05 12.86
C LYS A 196 14.34 -31.63 13.39
N GLU A 197 13.94 -31.47 14.66
CA GLU A 197 13.75 -30.14 15.25
C GLU A 197 15.08 -29.38 15.37
N ILE A 198 16.17 -30.08 15.74
CA ILE A 198 17.50 -29.47 15.80
C ILE A 198 17.98 -29.08 14.40
N LEU A 199 17.81 -29.95 13.41
CA LEU A 199 18.18 -29.65 12.03
C LEU A 199 17.40 -28.45 11.47
N VAL A 200 16.10 -28.38 11.75
CA VAL A 200 15.22 -27.29 11.33
C VAL A 200 15.56 -25.98 12.07
N PHE A 201 15.99 -26.04 13.33
CA PHE A 201 16.54 -24.90 14.06
C PHE A 201 17.88 -24.42 13.49
N VAL A 202 18.81 -25.33 13.15
CA VAL A 202 20.07 -24.95 12.48
C VAL A 202 19.78 -24.25 11.15
N LEU A 203 18.79 -24.71 10.39
CA LEU A 203 18.33 -24.02 9.19
C LEU A 203 17.79 -22.62 9.47
N PHE A 204 17.06 -22.44 10.57
CA PHE A 204 16.59 -21.12 11.00
C PHE A 204 17.75 -20.16 11.30
N LEU A 205 18.84 -20.65 11.87
CA LEU A 205 20.02 -19.82 12.17
C LEU A 205 20.71 -19.29 10.91
N PHE A 206 20.61 -19.97 9.77
CA PHE A 206 21.13 -19.46 8.49
C PHE A 206 20.38 -18.21 7.97
N LEU A 207 19.19 -17.89 8.49
CA LEU A 207 18.51 -16.63 8.14
C LEU A 207 19.25 -15.40 8.68
N GLY A 208 19.88 -15.51 9.85
CA GLY A 208 20.56 -14.38 10.49
C GLY A 208 21.62 -13.71 9.60
N PRO A 209 22.61 -14.46 9.08
CA PRO A 209 23.60 -13.92 8.15
C PRO A 209 22.98 -13.32 6.88
N LEU A 210 21.90 -13.90 6.37
CA LEU A 210 21.19 -13.37 5.19
C LEU A 210 20.49 -12.04 5.50
N PHE A 211 19.84 -11.93 6.65
CA PHE A 211 19.19 -10.69 7.11
C PHE A 211 20.20 -9.58 7.39
N TRP A 212 21.37 -9.93 7.94
CA TRP A 212 22.47 -8.99 8.10
C TRP A 212 23.00 -8.48 6.76
N LYS A 213 23.12 -9.36 5.78
CA LYS A 213 23.64 -9.01 4.44
C LYS A 213 22.71 -8.06 3.67
N ILE A 214 21.40 -8.12 3.90
CA ILE A 214 20.41 -7.21 3.31
C ILE A 214 20.13 -5.96 4.16
N ASP A 215 20.82 -5.80 5.30
CA ASP A 215 20.67 -4.66 6.22
C ASP A 215 19.24 -4.45 6.76
N ASN A 216 18.49 -5.54 6.97
CA ASN A 216 17.12 -5.46 7.46
C ASN A 216 17.07 -5.59 8.99
N ASN A 217 17.27 -4.47 9.69
CA ASN A 217 17.32 -4.40 11.15
C ASN A 217 16.09 -5.01 11.86
N SER A 218 14.89 -4.79 11.32
CA SER A 218 13.66 -5.38 11.90
C SER A 218 13.67 -6.90 11.79
N ALA A 219 14.05 -7.46 10.64
CA ALA A 219 14.12 -8.90 10.45
C ALA A 219 15.20 -9.55 11.34
N ILE A 220 16.36 -8.90 11.51
CA ILE A 220 17.44 -9.35 12.39
C ILE A 220 16.94 -9.41 13.84
N ALA A 221 16.34 -8.33 14.35
CA ALA A 221 15.84 -8.28 15.74
C ALA A 221 14.78 -9.35 16.01
N LEU A 222 13.82 -9.51 15.09
CA LEU A 222 12.79 -10.56 15.19
C LEU A 222 13.40 -11.96 15.14
N TRP A 223 14.39 -12.19 14.27
CA TRP A 223 15.10 -13.46 14.18
C TRP A 223 15.85 -13.78 15.48
N VAL A 224 16.53 -12.81 16.10
CA VAL A 224 17.21 -13.01 17.39
C VAL A 224 16.21 -13.40 18.49
N LEU A 225 15.12 -12.64 18.64
CA LEU A 225 14.09 -12.90 19.66
C LEU A 225 13.42 -14.26 19.49
N ILE A 226 13.08 -14.62 18.26
CA ILE A 226 12.49 -15.93 17.94
C ILE A 226 13.53 -17.05 18.11
N SER A 227 14.80 -16.82 17.78
CA SER A 227 15.90 -17.78 18.01
C SER A 227 16.03 -18.13 19.49
N PHE A 228 16.04 -17.12 20.36
CA PHE A 228 16.09 -17.34 21.81
C PHE A 228 14.85 -18.08 22.33
N SER A 229 13.66 -17.69 21.87
CA SER A 229 12.40 -18.33 22.25
C SER A 229 12.38 -19.82 21.84
N TRP A 230 12.86 -20.12 20.63
CA TRP A 230 12.94 -21.49 20.14
C TRP A 230 14.05 -22.29 20.84
N LEU A 231 15.22 -21.71 21.08
CA LEU A 231 16.27 -22.36 21.86
C LEU A 231 15.78 -22.72 23.27
N PHE A 232 15.07 -21.81 23.92
CA PHE A 232 14.46 -22.06 25.23
C PHE A 232 13.47 -23.22 25.18
N TRP A 233 12.61 -23.28 24.15
CA TRP A 233 11.72 -24.42 23.91
C TRP A 233 12.48 -25.73 23.73
N LEU A 234 13.55 -25.74 22.93
CA LEU A 234 14.39 -26.92 22.70
C LEU A 234 15.02 -27.43 23.99
N VAL A 235 15.55 -26.53 24.84
CA VAL A 235 16.14 -26.88 26.14
C VAL A 235 15.10 -27.51 27.06
N ILE A 236 13.91 -26.90 27.20
CA ILE A 236 12.82 -27.45 28.02
C ILE A 236 12.39 -28.83 27.51
N SER A 237 12.21 -28.95 26.20
CA SER A 237 11.77 -30.19 25.56
C SER A 237 12.80 -31.30 25.72
N TYR A 238 14.10 -30.99 25.63
CA TYR A 238 15.19 -31.95 25.76
C TYR A 238 15.40 -32.40 27.20
N LEU A 239 15.37 -31.47 28.16
CA LEU A 239 15.50 -31.75 29.58
C LEU A 239 14.26 -32.45 30.19
N LYS A 240 13.22 -32.73 29.38
CA LYS A 240 11.95 -33.37 29.77
C LYS A 240 11.35 -32.75 31.04
N ILE A 241 11.58 -31.46 31.27
CA ILE A 241 11.01 -30.76 32.42
C ILE A 241 9.50 -30.84 32.22
N LYS A 242 8.79 -31.49 33.15
CA LYS A 242 7.33 -31.71 33.09
C LYS A 242 6.56 -30.41 33.32
N VAL A 243 6.87 -29.35 32.58
CA VAL A 243 6.13 -28.10 32.58
C VAL A 243 5.01 -28.20 31.54
N LYS A 244 4.09 -29.14 31.76
CA LYS A 244 2.88 -29.27 30.91
C LYS A 244 2.18 -27.92 30.76
N PHE A 245 2.19 -27.11 31.81
CA PHE A 245 1.62 -25.77 31.83
C PHE A 245 2.23 -24.82 30.79
N PHE A 246 3.57 -24.72 30.70
CA PHE A 246 4.24 -23.82 29.76
C PHE A 246 4.01 -24.22 28.29
N ASN A 247 4.07 -25.52 27.98
CA ASN A 247 3.84 -26.01 26.63
C ASN A 247 2.40 -25.80 26.16
N ILE A 248 1.43 -25.93 27.07
CA ILE A 248 0.01 -25.69 26.74
C ILE A 248 -0.27 -24.19 26.59
N LEU A 249 0.32 -23.34 27.45
CA LEU A 249 0.00 -21.90 27.50
C LEU A 249 0.70 -21.07 26.43
N ILE A 250 2.00 -21.31 26.18
CA ILE A 250 2.84 -20.46 25.32
C ILE A 250 2.96 -21.04 23.91
N TYR A 251 3.20 -22.35 23.79
CA TYR A 251 3.48 -22.99 22.50
C TYR A 251 2.20 -23.56 21.89
N ASN A 252 1.23 -22.68 21.63
CA ASN A 252 -0.02 -23.04 20.98
C ASN A 252 -0.40 -22.06 19.86
N PRO A 253 -1.30 -22.45 18.94
CA PRO A 253 -1.71 -21.62 17.81
C PRO A 253 -2.31 -20.27 18.19
N ILE A 254 -3.05 -20.19 19.31
CA ILE A 254 -3.69 -18.95 19.75
C ILE A 254 -2.61 -17.95 20.16
N PHE A 255 -1.68 -18.36 21.01
CA PHE A 255 -0.58 -17.50 21.48
C PHE A 255 0.28 -17.01 20.30
N PHE A 256 0.64 -17.89 19.36
CA PHE A 256 1.43 -17.49 18.19
C PHE A 256 0.68 -16.53 17.26
N THR A 257 -0.66 -16.63 17.19
CA THR A 257 -1.50 -15.65 16.48
C THR A 257 -1.54 -14.30 17.19
N LEU A 258 -1.54 -14.31 18.53
CA LEU A 258 -1.55 -13.08 19.33
C LEU A 258 -0.25 -12.30 19.23
N ILE A 259 0.91 -12.94 18.99
CA ILE A 259 2.20 -12.24 18.94
C ILE A 259 2.23 -11.13 17.86
N PRO A 260 1.92 -11.38 16.56
CA PRO A 260 1.85 -10.31 15.56
C PRO A 260 0.87 -9.18 15.91
N ILE A 261 -0.26 -9.52 16.55
CA ILE A 261 -1.25 -8.53 17.01
C ILE A 261 -0.66 -7.65 18.11
N ILE A 262 0.00 -8.27 19.11
CA ILE A 262 0.65 -7.56 20.22
C ILE A 262 1.76 -6.66 19.69
N ILE A 263 2.61 -7.15 18.78
CA ILE A 263 3.68 -6.32 18.16
C ILE A 263 3.07 -5.11 17.44
N SER A 264 1.96 -5.31 16.70
CA SER A 264 1.27 -4.22 16.01
C SER A 264 0.73 -3.17 16.99
N ILE A 265 0.17 -3.60 18.13
CA ILE A 265 -0.28 -2.70 19.19
C ILE A 265 0.91 -1.98 19.84
N MET A 266 2.01 -2.69 20.13
CA MET A 266 3.23 -2.10 20.69
C MET A 266 3.82 -1.02 19.78
N MET A 267 3.79 -1.22 18.46
CA MET A 267 4.22 -0.20 17.49
C MET A 267 3.42 1.09 17.66
N ILE A 268 2.10 1.02 17.75
CA ILE A 268 1.28 2.21 17.99
C ILE A 268 1.54 2.83 19.36
N LEU A 269 1.58 2.01 20.42
CA LEU A 269 1.83 2.49 21.78
C LEU A 269 3.18 3.23 21.86
N SER A 270 4.21 2.75 21.15
CA SER A 270 5.49 3.45 21.08
C SER A 270 5.34 4.85 20.49
N SER A 271 4.49 5.04 19.47
CA SER A 271 4.21 6.36 18.92
C SER A 271 3.49 7.26 19.91
N PHE A 272 2.56 6.73 20.72
CA PHE A 272 1.91 7.54 21.77
C PHE A 272 2.85 7.92 22.92
N LEU A 273 3.83 7.08 23.24
CA LEU A 273 4.77 7.31 24.33
C LEU A 273 5.93 8.24 23.94
N PHE A 274 6.45 8.10 22.72
CA PHE A 274 7.70 8.74 22.31
C PHE A 274 7.54 9.86 21.28
N TRP A 275 6.32 10.10 20.78
CA TRP A 275 6.04 11.21 19.87
C TRP A 275 4.91 12.08 20.40
N ASP A 276 5.11 13.39 20.42
CA ASP A 276 4.12 14.36 20.92
C ASP A 276 2.93 14.57 19.95
N GLY A 277 3.08 14.14 18.69
CA GLY A 277 2.07 14.31 17.65
C GLY A 277 1.99 15.74 17.09
N LYS A 278 2.94 16.62 17.42
CA LYS A 278 2.91 18.05 17.07
C LYS A 278 4.24 18.59 16.55
N THR A 279 5.37 18.16 17.09
CA THR A 279 6.69 18.67 16.73
C THR A 279 7.50 17.66 15.93
N ASP A 280 8.45 18.17 15.13
CA ASP A 280 9.41 17.32 14.43
C ASP A 280 10.42 16.78 15.43
N MET A 281 10.17 15.56 15.87
CA MET A 281 11.07 14.83 16.75
C MET A 281 12.00 13.89 15.97
N THR A 282 11.98 13.92 14.62
CA THR A 282 12.69 12.94 13.80
C THR A 282 14.19 12.95 14.09
N ASN A 283 14.82 14.13 14.08
CA ASN A 283 16.25 14.25 14.39
C ASN A 283 16.54 13.89 15.85
N GLN A 284 15.68 14.27 16.80
CA GLN A 284 15.86 13.94 18.22
C GLN A 284 15.78 12.43 18.52
N ILE A 285 14.94 11.70 17.77
CA ILE A 285 14.76 10.26 17.92
C ILE A 285 15.82 9.49 17.12
N THR A 286 16.21 9.99 15.94
CA THR A 286 17.13 9.31 15.01
C THR A 286 18.59 9.55 15.37
N ASP A 287 18.96 10.76 15.80
CA ASP A 287 20.34 11.15 16.14
C ASP A 287 20.74 10.69 17.56
N ASN A 288 19.80 10.14 18.33
CA ASN A 288 20.09 9.62 19.65
C ASN A 288 20.75 8.23 19.54
N GLU A 289 22.04 8.16 19.87
CA GLU A 289 22.85 6.93 19.86
C GLU A 289 22.22 5.76 20.64
N THR A 290 21.35 6.04 21.61
CA THR A 290 20.69 5.02 22.44
C THR A 290 19.28 4.62 21.96
N TRP A 291 18.60 5.45 21.16
CA TRP A 291 17.20 5.23 20.75
C TRP A 291 16.98 5.16 19.23
N GLY A 292 18.01 5.39 18.41
CA GLY A 292 17.90 5.40 16.94
C GLY A 292 17.28 4.14 16.33
N HIS A 293 17.46 2.97 16.94
CA HIS A 293 16.80 1.74 16.50
C HIS A 293 15.28 1.68 16.82
N LEU A 294 14.83 2.40 17.85
CA LEU A 294 13.40 2.54 18.17
C LEU A 294 12.69 3.52 17.21
N ALA A 295 13.45 4.39 16.53
CA ALA A 295 12.92 5.37 15.58
C ALA A 295 12.05 4.70 14.50
N THR A 296 12.44 3.53 13.98
CA THR A 296 11.67 2.81 12.97
C THR A 296 10.32 2.32 13.50
N LEU A 297 10.28 1.86 14.76
CA LEU A 297 9.05 1.40 15.43
C LEU A 297 8.10 2.59 15.66
N ILE A 298 8.64 3.70 16.16
CA ILE A 298 7.89 4.94 16.41
C ILE A 298 7.35 5.53 15.11
N ALA A 299 8.18 5.62 14.06
CA ALA A 299 7.80 6.15 12.75
C ALA A 299 6.66 5.34 12.13
N ARG A 300 6.76 4.01 12.10
CA ARG A 300 5.67 3.15 11.59
C ARG A 300 4.42 3.23 12.46
N GLY A 301 4.58 3.31 13.79
CA GLY A 301 3.47 3.55 14.72
C GLY A 301 2.78 4.90 14.50
N SER A 302 3.53 5.94 14.11
CA SER A 302 3.01 7.29 13.89
C SER A 302 2.06 7.36 12.68
N ILE A 303 2.37 6.63 11.61
CA ILE A 303 1.49 6.49 10.44
C ILE A 303 0.12 5.96 10.90
N VAL A 304 0.11 4.86 11.65
CA VAL A 304 -1.14 4.25 12.13
C VAL A 304 -1.86 5.15 13.13
N ARG A 305 -1.13 5.80 14.05
CA ARG A 305 -1.69 6.74 15.03
C ARG A 305 -2.43 7.90 14.35
N VAL A 306 -1.87 8.47 13.31
CA VAL A 306 -2.51 9.57 12.55
C VAL A 306 -3.79 9.06 11.89
N LEU A 307 -3.74 7.88 11.27
CA LEU A 307 -4.89 7.30 10.56
C LEU A 307 -6.07 6.94 11.48
N PHE A 308 -5.85 6.70 12.78
CA PHE A 308 -6.92 6.40 13.74
C PHE A 308 -7.98 7.51 13.83
N GLU A 309 -7.65 8.76 13.51
CA GLU A 309 -8.65 9.83 13.48
C GLU A 309 -9.79 9.58 12.49
N HIS A 310 -9.57 8.73 11.48
CA HIS A 310 -10.56 8.40 10.48
C HIS A 310 -11.46 7.23 10.88
N LEU A 311 -11.12 6.45 11.91
CA LEU A 311 -11.92 5.31 12.37
C LEU A 311 -13.03 5.71 13.36
N GLY A 312 -13.34 7.01 13.49
CA GLY A 312 -14.39 7.50 14.39
C GLY A 312 -15.81 7.15 13.96
N GLU A 313 -16.06 6.90 12.67
CA GLU A 313 -17.36 6.51 12.15
C GLU A 313 -17.56 4.99 12.14
N ILE A 314 -18.74 4.51 12.56
CA ILE A 314 -19.09 3.08 12.54
C ILE A 314 -18.94 2.49 11.12
N LYS A 315 -19.30 3.26 10.09
CA LYS A 315 -19.16 2.85 8.69
C LYS A 315 -17.69 2.55 8.34
N ALA A 316 -16.79 3.46 8.71
CA ALA A 316 -15.35 3.29 8.49
C ALA A 316 -14.78 2.12 9.29
N LEU A 317 -15.23 1.93 10.53
CA LEU A 317 -14.80 0.83 11.38
C LEU A 317 -15.19 -0.56 10.83
N ILE A 318 -16.38 -0.67 10.25
CA ILE A 318 -16.90 -1.92 9.68
C ILE A 318 -16.32 -2.21 8.30
N PHE A 319 -16.32 -1.22 7.39
CA PHE A 319 -16.03 -1.42 5.97
C PHE A 319 -14.65 -0.89 5.53
N GLY A 320 -13.96 -0.11 6.36
CA GLY A 320 -12.72 0.55 5.97
C GLY A 320 -12.90 1.56 4.83
N PHE A 321 -11.79 1.92 4.20
CA PHE A 321 -11.67 2.97 3.19
C PHE A 321 -11.25 2.46 1.81
N GLY A 322 -10.87 1.19 1.71
CA GLY A 322 -10.41 0.55 0.49
C GLY A 322 -8.92 0.34 0.49
N TRP A 323 -8.48 -0.69 -0.23
CA TRP A 323 -7.06 -0.99 -0.33
C TRP A 323 -6.33 0.12 -1.08
N GLY A 324 -5.24 0.65 -0.50
CA GLY A 324 -4.50 1.74 -1.10
C GLY A 324 -5.06 3.14 -0.85
N SER A 325 -6.07 3.28 0.02
CA SER A 325 -6.56 4.59 0.47
C SER A 325 -5.65 5.24 1.52
N ILE A 326 -4.60 4.56 1.99
CA ILE A 326 -3.74 5.06 3.07
C ILE A 326 -3.14 6.43 2.72
N SER A 327 -2.64 6.60 1.50
CA SER A 327 -2.10 7.87 1.00
C SER A 327 -3.14 9.00 1.04
N GLU A 328 -4.39 8.71 0.67
CA GLU A 328 -5.51 9.66 0.69
C GLU A 328 -5.88 10.07 2.12
N LEU A 329 -5.90 9.11 3.05
CA LEU A 329 -6.15 9.36 4.46
C LEU A 329 -5.03 10.19 5.09
N LEU A 330 -3.78 9.84 4.83
CA LEU A 330 -2.62 10.62 5.27
C LEU A 330 -2.68 12.06 4.72
N LEU A 331 -3.03 12.24 3.45
CA LEU A 331 -3.20 13.56 2.84
C LEU A 331 -4.31 14.38 3.51
N LYS A 332 -5.37 13.70 4.00
CA LYS A 332 -6.47 14.31 4.75
C LYS A 332 -6.04 14.79 6.15
N SER A 333 -5.12 14.08 6.79
CA SER A 333 -4.67 14.36 8.15
C SER A 333 -3.48 15.32 8.28
N PHE A 334 -2.53 15.31 7.34
CA PHE A 334 -1.25 15.99 7.53
C PHE A 334 -1.27 17.49 7.22
N THR A 335 -0.85 18.33 8.16
CA THR A 335 -0.41 19.71 7.84
C THR A 335 1.04 19.69 7.32
N PRO A 336 1.52 20.74 6.62
CA PRO A 336 2.89 20.79 6.10
C PRO A 336 3.96 20.52 7.16
N GLU A 337 3.74 21.00 8.39
CA GLU A 337 4.65 20.84 9.52
C GLU A 337 4.83 19.38 9.92
N VAL A 338 3.78 18.56 9.79
CA VAL A 338 3.80 17.11 10.07
C VAL A 338 4.19 16.30 8.81
N PHE A 339 3.90 16.82 7.61
CA PHE A 339 4.15 16.15 6.33
C PHE A 339 5.64 15.98 6.01
N TYR A 340 6.48 16.97 6.31
CA TYR A 340 7.94 16.87 6.09
C TYR A 340 8.61 15.79 6.97
N GLN A 341 8.01 15.42 8.10
CA GLN A 341 8.60 14.52 9.10
C GLN A 341 8.56 13.05 8.69
N ILE A 342 7.49 12.65 7.98
CA ILE A 342 7.36 11.30 7.37
C ILE A 342 7.99 11.29 5.97
N ASN A 343 8.42 12.45 5.47
CA ASN A 343 9.17 12.60 4.22
C ASN A 343 10.67 12.24 4.38
N THR A 344 11.06 11.59 5.48
CA THR A 344 12.39 10.94 5.63
C THR A 344 12.61 9.78 4.64
N GLY A 345 11.67 9.54 3.73
CA GLY A 345 12.03 9.23 2.37
C GLY A 345 11.33 10.17 1.40
N ASN A 346 12.07 10.75 0.44
CA ASN A 346 11.61 11.12 -0.91
C ASN A 346 10.97 9.94 -1.69
N ARG A 347 10.52 8.92 -0.97
CA ARG A 347 9.86 7.68 -1.33
C ARG A 347 8.67 7.54 -0.38
N VAL A 348 7.58 8.25 -0.64
CA VAL A 348 6.42 7.45 -0.96
C VAL A 348 5.90 6.47 0.10
N HIS A 349 5.77 6.83 1.38
CA HIS A 349 5.18 5.90 2.36
C HIS A 349 3.67 5.76 2.09
N PHE A 350 3.32 4.89 1.13
CA PHE A 350 1.98 4.73 0.54
C PHE A 350 1.07 3.70 1.23
N HIS A 351 1.45 3.19 2.41
CA HIS A 351 0.78 2.10 3.14
C HIS A 351 1.25 2.10 4.59
N THR A 352 0.59 1.34 5.46
CA THR A 352 0.82 1.39 6.91
C THR A 352 2.13 0.75 7.39
N HIS A 353 2.81 -0.01 6.52
CA HIS A 353 3.94 -0.89 6.90
C HIS A 353 3.59 -1.89 8.01
N ASN A 354 2.30 -2.19 8.15
CA ASN A 354 1.78 -3.15 9.11
C ASN A 354 0.57 -3.88 8.49
N GLU A 355 0.76 -5.15 8.14
CA GLU A 355 -0.25 -5.93 7.44
C GLU A 355 -1.61 -5.98 8.17
N ILE A 356 -1.62 -5.99 9.51
CA ILE A 356 -2.86 -6.03 10.30
C ILE A 356 -3.61 -4.70 10.18
N PHE A 357 -2.91 -3.58 10.34
CA PHE A 357 -3.53 -2.26 10.17
C PHE A 357 -3.92 -1.98 8.72
N GLU A 358 -3.17 -2.48 7.75
CA GLU A 358 -3.55 -2.41 6.34
C GLU A 358 -4.94 -3.04 6.12
N HIS A 359 -5.21 -4.20 6.72
CA HIS A 359 -6.54 -4.82 6.64
C HIS A 359 -7.62 -4.00 7.38
N ILE A 360 -7.30 -3.45 8.57
CA ILE A 360 -8.25 -2.64 9.35
C ILE A 360 -8.65 -1.39 8.56
N PHE A 361 -7.70 -0.64 7.99
CA PHE A 361 -8.02 0.56 7.23
C PHE A 361 -8.61 0.24 5.86
N SER A 362 -8.22 -0.85 5.21
CA SER A 362 -8.70 -1.17 3.86
C SER A 362 -10.11 -1.75 3.86
N ILE A 363 -10.40 -2.68 4.77
CA ILE A 363 -11.66 -3.43 4.79
C ILE A 363 -12.32 -3.47 6.17
N GLY A 364 -11.84 -2.73 7.16
CA GLY A 364 -12.46 -2.66 8.48
C GLY A 364 -12.18 -3.88 9.36
N ILE A 365 -12.72 -3.85 10.58
CA ILE A 365 -12.44 -4.86 11.62
C ILE A 365 -12.93 -6.25 11.21
N ILE A 366 -14.03 -6.35 10.46
CA ILE A 366 -14.55 -7.65 9.98
C ILE A 366 -13.55 -8.31 9.04
N GLY A 367 -13.00 -7.55 8.09
CA GLY A 367 -12.01 -8.06 7.16
C GLY A 367 -10.69 -8.41 7.85
N ALA A 368 -10.22 -7.58 8.77
CA ALA A 368 -9.06 -7.86 9.61
C ALA A 368 -9.27 -9.13 10.47
N PHE A 369 -10.46 -9.35 11.00
CA PHE A 369 -10.80 -10.57 11.74
C PHE A 369 -10.72 -11.82 10.86
N LEU A 370 -11.20 -11.77 9.63
CA LEU A 370 -11.04 -12.89 8.67
C LEU A 370 -9.57 -13.19 8.38
N TYR A 371 -8.72 -12.16 8.29
CA TYR A 371 -7.28 -12.34 8.14
C TYR A 371 -6.62 -12.96 9.38
N ILE A 372 -6.99 -12.51 10.59
CA ILE A 372 -6.53 -13.11 11.85
C ILE A 372 -6.96 -14.59 11.94
N LEU A 373 -8.18 -14.91 11.53
CA LEU A 373 -8.64 -16.31 11.45
C LEU A 373 -7.81 -17.12 10.45
N TYR A 374 -7.38 -16.51 9.33
CA TYR A 374 -6.52 -17.17 8.36
C TYR A 374 -5.13 -17.46 8.96
N MET A 375 -4.52 -16.49 9.64
CA MET A 375 -3.28 -16.67 10.40
C MET A 375 -3.41 -17.78 11.45
N TYR A 376 -4.49 -17.76 12.24
CA TYR A 376 -4.76 -18.78 13.25
C TYR A 376 -4.85 -20.19 12.64
N ASN A 377 -5.52 -20.35 11.50
CA ASN A 377 -5.62 -21.65 10.84
C ASN A 377 -4.27 -22.12 10.27
N ILE A 378 -3.39 -21.20 9.86
CA ILE A 378 -2.01 -21.54 9.46
C ILE A 378 -1.26 -22.09 10.68
N PHE A 379 -1.27 -21.37 11.80
CA PHE A 379 -0.62 -21.85 13.01
C PHE A 379 -1.21 -23.18 13.49
N LYS A 380 -2.55 -23.31 13.48
CA LYS A 380 -3.22 -24.54 13.90
C LYS A 380 -2.71 -25.76 13.15
N LEU A 381 -2.46 -25.64 11.84
CA LEU A 381 -1.91 -26.72 11.04
C LEU A 381 -0.39 -26.85 11.16
N SER A 382 0.36 -25.75 11.30
CA SER A 382 1.81 -25.82 11.47
C SER A 382 2.19 -26.56 12.74
N PHE A 383 1.50 -26.27 13.86
CA PHE A 383 1.73 -26.94 15.15
C PHE A 383 1.45 -28.45 15.10
N LYS A 384 0.54 -28.91 14.25
CA LYS A 384 0.32 -30.36 14.04
C LYS A 384 1.47 -31.03 13.28
N ILE A 385 2.15 -30.29 12.40
CA ILE A 385 3.27 -30.79 11.60
C ILE A 385 4.55 -30.79 12.43
N SER A 386 4.95 -29.62 12.92
CA SER A 386 6.09 -29.42 13.80
C SER A 386 6.06 -28.03 14.43
N ILE A 387 6.57 -27.92 15.64
CA ILE A 387 6.78 -26.63 16.30
C ILE A 387 7.79 -25.74 15.55
N GLY A 388 8.84 -26.32 14.96
CA GLY A 388 9.78 -25.57 14.13
C GLY A 388 9.10 -24.88 12.94
N ALA A 389 8.14 -25.55 12.28
CA ALA A 389 7.36 -24.92 11.21
C ALA A 389 6.51 -23.74 11.74
N SER A 390 5.97 -23.83 12.96
CA SER A 390 5.26 -22.73 13.61
C SER A 390 6.16 -21.53 13.88
N PHE A 391 7.42 -21.72 14.26
CA PHE A 391 8.37 -20.62 14.45
C PHE A 391 8.74 -19.90 13.15
N PHE A 392 8.88 -20.62 12.04
CA PHE A 392 9.06 -19.98 10.73
C PHE A 392 7.84 -19.16 10.30
N TRP A 393 6.63 -19.68 10.51
CA TRP A 393 5.40 -18.91 10.26
C TRP A 393 5.29 -17.70 11.18
N LEU A 394 5.72 -17.83 12.44
CA LEU A 394 5.78 -16.71 13.38
C LEU A 394 6.72 -15.62 12.84
N LEU A 395 7.92 -15.98 12.41
CA LEU A 395 8.85 -15.03 11.79
C LEU A 395 8.24 -14.39 10.53
N TYR A 396 7.61 -15.18 9.66
CA TYR A 396 6.96 -14.68 8.44
C TYR A 396 5.89 -13.62 8.74
N PHE A 397 4.99 -13.88 9.71
CA PHE A 397 3.96 -12.92 10.09
C PHE A 397 4.51 -11.73 10.87
N CYS A 398 5.52 -11.92 11.73
CA CYS A 398 6.18 -10.80 12.41
C CYS A 398 6.91 -9.89 11.43
N ILE A 399 7.56 -10.42 10.38
CA ILE A 399 8.12 -9.58 9.31
C ILE A 399 7.00 -8.78 8.63
N GLY A 400 5.84 -9.38 8.36
CA GLY A 400 4.66 -8.69 7.85
C GLY A 400 4.02 -7.66 8.80
N VAL A 401 4.41 -7.60 10.06
CA VAL A 401 3.99 -6.50 10.97
C VAL A 401 4.84 -5.25 10.77
N PHE A 402 6.06 -5.41 10.25
CA PHE A 402 7.02 -4.35 9.97
C PHE A 402 7.12 -4.01 8.48
N TRP A 403 6.50 -4.83 7.62
CA TRP A 403 6.55 -4.76 6.17
C TRP A 403 5.20 -5.16 5.58
N PHE A 404 5.09 -5.14 4.27
CA PHE A 404 3.87 -5.46 3.53
C PHE A 404 4.12 -6.62 2.56
N GLN A 405 3.05 -7.26 2.09
CA GLN A 405 3.15 -8.34 1.11
C GLN A 405 2.98 -7.82 -0.33
N TRP A 406 3.95 -8.14 -1.18
CA TRP A 406 3.85 -7.87 -2.62
C TRP A 406 2.97 -8.89 -3.33
N ILE A 407 2.34 -8.49 -4.44
CA ILE A 407 1.58 -9.41 -5.31
C ILE A 407 2.39 -10.64 -5.76
N SER A 408 3.71 -10.51 -5.93
CA SER A 408 4.59 -11.63 -6.29
C SER A 408 4.63 -12.72 -5.19
N ASN A 409 4.51 -12.32 -3.92
CA ASN A 409 4.61 -13.20 -2.77
C ASN A 409 3.37 -14.09 -2.61
N ILE A 410 2.23 -13.72 -3.19
CA ILE A 410 0.99 -14.52 -3.15
C ILE A 410 1.23 -15.94 -3.65
N SER A 411 2.00 -16.10 -4.73
CA SER A 411 2.32 -17.41 -5.29
C SER A 411 3.17 -18.26 -4.35
N ILE A 412 4.13 -17.65 -3.67
CA ILE A 412 5.03 -18.29 -2.71
C ILE A 412 4.25 -18.69 -1.45
N GLN A 413 3.41 -17.80 -0.95
CA GLN A 413 2.52 -18.09 0.16
C GLN A 413 1.59 -19.26 -0.18
N ALA A 414 0.99 -19.29 -1.37
CA ALA A 414 0.15 -20.38 -1.83
C ALA A 414 0.91 -21.73 -1.91
N ILE A 415 2.18 -21.72 -2.36
CA ILE A 415 3.05 -22.92 -2.32
C ILE A 415 3.16 -23.42 -0.88
N ILE A 416 3.60 -22.57 0.04
CA ILE A 416 3.90 -22.97 1.43
C ILE A 416 2.62 -23.44 2.16
N VAL A 417 1.51 -22.72 1.98
CA VAL A 417 0.21 -23.09 2.53
C VAL A 417 -0.28 -24.43 1.95
N SER A 418 -0.11 -24.69 0.66
CA SER A 418 -0.52 -25.97 0.09
C SER A 418 0.30 -27.16 0.64
N PHE A 419 1.59 -26.95 0.97
CA PHE A 419 2.40 -27.97 1.65
C PHE A 419 1.88 -28.26 3.05
N LEU A 420 1.51 -27.21 3.79
CA LEU A 420 0.89 -27.32 5.11
C LEU A 420 -0.40 -28.17 5.04
N ILE A 421 -1.27 -27.89 4.08
CA ILE A 421 -2.52 -28.65 3.86
C ILE A 421 -2.20 -30.12 3.54
N LEU A 422 -1.31 -30.38 2.58
CA LEU A 422 -1.01 -31.75 2.12
C LEU A 422 -0.24 -32.61 3.12
N LEU A 423 0.40 -32.02 4.13
CA LEU A 423 1.08 -32.76 5.20
C LEU A 423 0.13 -33.18 6.33
N ASP A 424 -0.93 -32.41 6.59
CA ASP A 424 -1.97 -32.78 7.58
C ASP A 424 -2.92 -33.88 7.05
N LEU A 425 -3.11 -33.96 5.73
CA LEU A 425 -3.98 -34.96 5.08
C LEU A 425 -3.32 -36.36 5.04
N LYS A 426 -3.18 -37.04 6.19
CA LYS A 426 -2.69 -38.43 6.25
C LYS A 426 -3.74 -39.49 5.90
N ASP A 427 -5.03 -39.18 5.93
CA ASP A 427 -6.10 -40.12 5.58
C ASP A 427 -7.05 -39.55 4.52
N GLU A 428 -7.08 -40.15 3.32
CA GLU A 428 -7.84 -39.66 2.15
C GLU A 428 -9.37 -39.78 2.24
N LYS A 429 -9.96 -40.04 3.41
CA LYS A 429 -11.42 -40.11 3.56
C LYS A 429 -12.00 -38.82 4.16
N TYR A 430 -12.31 -37.87 3.27
CA TYR A 430 -13.28 -36.79 3.50
C TYR A 430 -13.01 -35.89 4.73
N LEU A 431 -11.87 -35.19 4.73
CA LEU A 431 -11.35 -34.48 5.91
C LEU A 431 -12.04 -33.14 6.30
N TYR A 432 -13.11 -32.72 5.63
CA TYR A 432 -13.99 -31.64 6.10
C TYR A 432 -15.45 -32.04 5.93
N TYR A 433 -15.92 -32.80 6.94
CA TYR A 433 -17.25 -33.38 7.11
C TYR A 433 -18.39 -32.42 6.72
N GLY A 434 -19.27 -32.90 5.81
CA GLY A 434 -20.74 -32.75 5.83
C GLY A 434 -21.43 -31.39 5.94
N GLY A 435 -20.68 -30.30 6.15
CA GLY A 435 -21.22 -28.97 6.40
C GLY A 435 -21.81 -28.32 5.16
N ILE A 436 -22.56 -27.25 5.38
CA ILE A 436 -23.24 -26.47 4.33
C ILE A 436 -22.23 -26.03 3.24
N ILE A 437 -21.04 -25.56 3.63
CA ILE A 437 -19.98 -25.14 2.70
C ILE A 437 -19.53 -26.30 1.80
N SER A 438 -19.36 -27.50 2.36
CA SER A 438 -18.99 -28.68 1.58
C SER A 438 -20.11 -29.09 0.62
N LYS A 439 -21.37 -29.02 1.05
CA LYS A 439 -22.52 -29.27 0.17
C LYS A 439 -22.56 -28.27 -0.99
N LEU A 440 -22.30 -26.99 -0.74
CA LEU A 440 -22.23 -25.94 -1.75
C LEU A 440 -21.14 -26.22 -2.79
N PHE A 441 -19.87 -26.40 -2.38
CA PHE A 441 -18.79 -26.67 -3.34
C PHE A 441 -18.88 -28.03 -4.01
N ASN A 442 -19.55 -29.01 -3.39
CA ASN A 442 -19.83 -30.29 -4.05
C ASN A 442 -20.92 -30.18 -5.14
N SER A 443 -21.81 -29.19 -5.05
CA SER A 443 -22.79 -28.88 -6.09
C SER A 443 -22.08 -28.38 -7.35
N LEU A 444 -22.31 -29.06 -8.46
CA LEU A 444 -21.71 -28.73 -9.75
C LEU A 444 -22.07 -27.31 -10.19
N TYR A 445 -23.34 -26.91 -10.00
CA TYR A 445 -23.84 -25.59 -10.40
C TYR A 445 -23.16 -24.47 -9.63
N PHE A 446 -23.12 -24.58 -8.29
CA PHE A 446 -22.48 -23.56 -7.45
C PHE A 446 -20.99 -23.44 -7.77
N TYR A 447 -20.28 -24.56 -7.83
CA TYR A 447 -18.85 -24.59 -8.19
C TYR A 447 -18.57 -23.94 -9.54
N THR A 448 -19.41 -24.24 -10.54
CA THR A 448 -19.28 -23.69 -11.89
C THR A 448 -19.51 -22.18 -11.92
N LEU A 449 -20.62 -21.71 -11.34
CA LEU A 449 -20.94 -20.29 -11.27
C LEU A 449 -19.88 -19.52 -10.49
N PHE A 450 -19.42 -20.07 -9.36
CA PHE A 450 -18.37 -19.47 -8.54
C PHE A 450 -17.07 -19.27 -9.32
N LEU A 451 -16.58 -20.31 -10.01
CA LEU A 451 -15.33 -20.19 -10.76
C LEU A 451 -15.46 -19.32 -12.01
N LEU A 452 -16.60 -19.36 -12.71
CA LEU A 452 -16.85 -18.44 -13.83
C LEU A 452 -16.88 -16.99 -13.36
N PHE A 453 -17.57 -16.71 -12.24
CA PHE A 453 -17.60 -15.39 -11.64
C PHE A 453 -16.20 -14.89 -11.27
N ILE A 454 -15.42 -15.69 -10.54
CA ILE A 454 -14.05 -15.32 -10.17
C ILE A 454 -13.17 -15.14 -11.41
N SER A 455 -13.30 -16.01 -12.42
CA SER A 455 -12.55 -15.92 -13.67
C SER A 455 -12.83 -14.60 -14.41
N ILE A 456 -14.10 -14.22 -14.57
CA ILE A 456 -14.50 -12.95 -15.19
C ILE A 456 -13.98 -11.77 -14.38
N PHE A 457 -14.09 -11.84 -13.05
CA PHE A 457 -13.68 -10.77 -12.15
C PHE A 457 -12.16 -10.56 -12.18
N LEU A 458 -11.36 -11.63 -12.14
CA LEU A 458 -9.90 -11.56 -12.30
C LEU A 458 -9.49 -11.11 -13.70
N PHE A 459 -10.22 -11.50 -14.75
CA PHE A 459 -9.97 -11.02 -16.10
C PHE A 459 -10.17 -9.51 -16.19
N TYR A 460 -11.25 -9.01 -15.59
CA TYR A 460 -11.48 -7.58 -15.45
C TYR A 460 -10.33 -6.89 -14.72
N GLY A 461 -9.85 -7.44 -13.61
CA GLY A 461 -8.67 -6.94 -12.89
C GLY A 461 -7.39 -6.87 -13.74
N ALA A 462 -7.10 -7.93 -14.51
CA ALA A 462 -5.97 -7.94 -15.44
C ALA A 462 -6.13 -6.91 -16.56
N TYR A 463 -7.33 -6.81 -17.13
CA TYR A 463 -7.66 -5.87 -18.20
C TYR A 463 -7.50 -4.41 -17.76
N ILE A 464 -8.07 -4.02 -16.62
CA ILE A 464 -7.94 -2.64 -16.13
C ILE A 464 -6.48 -2.33 -15.79
N GLY A 465 -5.73 -3.26 -15.19
CA GLY A 465 -4.31 -3.07 -14.91
C GLY A 465 -3.51 -2.83 -16.19
N PHE A 466 -3.69 -3.71 -17.18
CA PHE A 466 -2.98 -3.64 -18.45
C PHE A 466 -3.33 -2.37 -19.24
N SER A 467 -4.64 -2.04 -19.34
CA SER A 467 -5.10 -0.84 -20.04
C SER A 467 -4.54 0.42 -19.39
N THR A 468 -4.57 0.53 -18.05
CA THR A 468 -3.99 1.70 -17.36
C THR A 468 -2.48 1.80 -17.56
N ALA A 469 -1.76 0.67 -17.53
CA ALA A 469 -0.33 0.65 -17.75
C ALA A 469 0.05 1.06 -19.19
N LEU A 470 -0.71 0.61 -20.19
CA LEU A 470 -0.51 0.98 -21.60
C LEU A 470 -0.80 2.45 -21.87
N ASP A 471 -1.94 2.96 -21.39
CA ASP A 471 -2.30 4.38 -21.55
C ASP A 471 -1.23 5.28 -20.91
N HIS A 472 -0.68 4.84 -19.78
CA HIS A 472 0.41 5.52 -19.11
C HIS A 472 1.71 5.52 -19.92
N GLN A 473 2.13 4.37 -20.47
CA GLN A 473 3.33 4.29 -21.32
C GLN A 473 3.18 5.13 -22.59
N GLY A 474 1.98 5.13 -23.18
CA GLY A 474 1.65 5.93 -24.34
C GLY A 474 1.94 7.41 -24.12
N THR A 475 1.69 7.93 -22.92
CA THR A 475 1.81 9.35 -22.54
C THR A 475 3.05 9.67 -21.70
N TYR A 476 4.10 8.84 -21.72
CA TYR A 476 5.31 9.06 -20.91
C TYR A 476 6.30 10.04 -21.56
N ARG A 477 6.40 10.05 -22.89
CA ARG A 477 7.39 10.88 -23.61
C ARG A 477 6.85 12.29 -23.86
N ALA A 478 7.75 13.27 -23.84
CA ALA A 478 7.44 14.68 -24.11
C ALA A 478 6.61 14.86 -25.40
N ASN A 479 7.05 14.27 -26.53
CA ASN A 479 6.32 14.37 -27.80
C ASN A 479 4.88 13.86 -27.70
N SER A 480 4.64 12.77 -26.95
CA SER A 480 3.28 12.25 -26.79
C SER A 480 2.40 13.14 -25.91
N LEU A 481 2.96 13.76 -24.86
CA LEU A 481 2.23 14.74 -24.06
C LEU A 481 1.80 15.93 -24.92
N ILE A 482 2.68 16.42 -25.79
CA ILE A 482 2.42 17.52 -26.72
C ILE A 482 1.34 17.12 -27.73
N GLU A 483 1.45 15.93 -28.35
CA GLU A 483 0.43 15.42 -29.27
C GLU A 483 -0.93 15.27 -28.59
N THR A 484 -0.95 14.77 -27.35
CA THR A 484 -2.16 14.60 -26.56
C THR A 484 -2.81 15.96 -26.26
N ALA A 485 -2.02 16.96 -25.88
CA ALA A 485 -2.52 18.31 -25.63
C ALA A 485 -3.12 18.93 -26.90
N LYS A 486 -2.48 18.76 -28.06
CA LYS A 486 -2.99 19.21 -29.36
C LYS A 486 -4.27 18.48 -29.76
N GLU A 487 -4.32 17.16 -29.60
CA GLU A 487 -5.53 16.35 -29.89
C GLU A 487 -6.69 16.78 -28.97
N ALA A 488 -6.42 17.01 -27.68
CA ALA A 488 -7.42 17.48 -26.73
C ALA A 488 -7.98 18.85 -27.12
N LYS A 489 -7.13 19.77 -27.60
CA LYS A 489 -7.53 21.09 -28.08
C LYS A 489 -8.42 21.02 -29.33
N ILE A 490 -8.11 20.12 -30.27
CA ILE A 490 -8.91 19.92 -31.50
C ILE A 490 -10.26 19.27 -31.18
N THR A 491 -10.25 18.24 -30.33
CA THR A 491 -11.44 17.43 -30.03
C THR A 491 -12.32 18.01 -28.92
N GLY A 492 -11.80 18.95 -28.13
CA GLY A 492 -12.43 19.42 -26.90
C GLY A 492 -12.47 18.39 -25.78
N ASN A 493 -11.83 17.21 -25.93
CA ASN A 493 -11.89 16.13 -24.96
C ASN A 493 -10.56 15.89 -24.25
N CYS A 494 -10.36 16.57 -23.12
CA CYS A 494 -9.12 16.50 -22.34
C CYS A 494 -8.90 15.18 -21.58
N THR A 495 -9.95 14.35 -21.38
CA THR A 495 -9.85 13.11 -20.60
C THR A 495 -9.72 11.85 -21.45
N LYS A 496 -9.69 11.97 -22.79
CA LYS A 496 -9.68 10.81 -23.70
C LYS A 496 -8.51 9.84 -23.43
N ARG A 497 -7.34 10.38 -23.03
CA ARG A 497 -6.12 9.61 -22.72
C ARG A 497 -5.92 9.35 -21.23
N ILE A 498 -6.91 9.69 -20.39
CA ILE A 498 -6.84 9.55 -18.93
C ILE A 498 -8.06 8.71 -18.52
N ASN A 499 -8.02 7.42 -18.82
CA ASN A 499 -8.99 6.46 -18.33
C ASN A 499 -8.30 5.54 -17.31
N ASP A 500 -8.69 5.66 -16.06
CA ASP A 500 -8.12 4.90 -14.95
C ASP A 500 -9.14 3.93 -14.32
N PHE A 501 -10.29 3.73 -14.97
CA PHE A 501 -11.39 2.88 -14.51
C PHE A 501 -11.92 3.25 -13.12
N GLY A 502 -11.87 4.54 -12.75
CA GLY A 502 -12.43 5.01 -11.48
C GLY A 502 -11.48 4.83 -10.29
N LYS A 503 -10.16 4.79 -10.53
CA LYS A 503 -9.13 4.77 -9.49
C LYS A 503 -8.85 6.17 -8.91
N GLY A 504 -9.50 7.24 -9.37
CA GLY A 504 -9.33 8.59 -8.82
C GLY A 504 -8.36 9.50 -9.59
N GLY A 505 -7.76 9.02 -10.66
CA GLY A 505 -6.69 9.67 -11.41
C GLY A 505 -5.33 9.60 -10.72
N ILE A 506 -5.08 8.62 -9.84
CA ILE A 506 -3.85 8.53 -9.02
C ILE A 506 -2.57 8.46 -9.87
N GLN A 507 -2.56 7.73 -10.98
CA GLN A 507 -1.39 7.74 -11.88
C GLN A 507 -1.24 9.09 -12.59
N PHE A 508 -2.36 9.73 -12.91
CA PHE A 508 -2.38 11.00 -13.61
C PHE A 508 -1.97 12.15 -12.69
N SER A 509 -2.40 12.17 -11.42
CA SER A 509 -2.01 13.16 -10.41
C SER A 509 -0.49 13.20 -10.26
N GLN A 510 0.14 12.03 -10.23
CA GLN A 510 1.58 11.89 -10.14
C GLN A 510 2.33 12.47 -11.36
N LYS A 511 1.88 12.18 -12.58
CA LYS A 511 2.43 12.81 -13.79
C LYS A 511 2.22 14.32 -13.80
N PHE A 512 1.02 14.74 -13.45
CA PHE A 512 0.64 16.15 -13.44
C PHE A 512 1.51 16.91 -12.44
N ASN A 513 1.74 16.35 -11.26
CA ASN A 513 2.63 16.94 -10.26
C ASN A 513 4.07 17.04 -10.77
N GLY A 514 4.60 15.96 -11.37
CA GLY A 514 5.93 15.97 -11.98
C GLY A 514 6.09 17.03 -13.07
N PHE A 515 5.08 17.16 -13.95
CA PHE A 515 5.08 18.19 -14.99
C PHE A 515 4.94 19.61 -14.41
N SER A 516 4.13 19.80 -13.36
CA SER A 516 3.97 21.09 -12.68
C SER A 516 5.29 21.58 -12.08
N ASN A 517 6.08 20.67 -11.49
CA ASN A 517 7.43 20.97 -11.01
C ASN A 517 8.39 21.32 -12.15
N TYR A 518 8.38 20.54 -13.24
CA TYR A 518 9.15 20.87 -14.44
C TYR A 518 8.82 22.28 -14.97
N PHE A 519 7.53 22.60 -15.10
CA PHE A 519 7.07 23.90 -15.59
C PHE A 519 7.54 25.05 -14.68
N LYS A 520 7.48 24.85 -13.36
CA LYS A 520 8.00 25.80 -12.38
C LYS A 520 9.50 26.03 -12.54
N ASP A 521 10.29 24.97 -12.67
CA ASP A 521 11.74 25.06 -12.79
C ASP A 521 12.16 25.75 -14.09
N GLN A 522 11.45 25.49 -15.20
CA GLN A 522 11.65 26.20 -16.47
C GLN A 522 11.50 27.72 -16.33
N VAL A 523 10.55 28.19 -15.52
CA VAL A 523 10.36 29.63 -15.29
C VAL A 523 11.33 30.19 -14.24
N MET A 524 11.49 29.50 -13.11
CA MET A 524 12.23 30.02 -11.95
C MET A 524 13.74 29.93 -12.10
N ILE A 525 14.24 28.86 -12.73
CA ILE A 525 15.68 28.56 -12.83
C ILE A 525 16.20 28.93 -14.21
N TYR A 526 15.50 28.50 -15.26
CA TYR A 526 16.01 28.61 -16.63
C TYR A 526 15.53 29.86 -17.38
N GLY A 527 14.38 30.42 -16.99
CA GLY A 527 13.79 31.58 -17.66
C GLY A 527 13.41 31.32 -19.11
N ILE A 528 13.02 30.08 -19.46
CA ILE A 528 12.65 29.67 -20.82
C ILE A 528 11.36 28.83 -20.74
N LEU A 529 10.37 29.13 -21.58
CA LEU A 529 9.20 28.27 -21.80
C LEU A 529 8.85 28.23 -23.29
N ASN A 530 8.48 27.05 -23.77
CA ASN A 530 7.98 26.86 -25.12
C ASN A 530 6.44 26.93 -25.14
N GLU A 531 5.85 27.21 -26.30
CA GLU A 531 4.39 27.17 -26.48
C GLU A 531 3.80 25.80 -26.12
N ALA A 532 4.54 24.72 -26.43
CA ALA A 532 4.16 23.37 -26.08
C ALA A 532 3.99 23.17 -24.56
N ASP A 533 4.78 23.84 -23.73
CA ASP A 533 4.70 23.72 -22.27
C ASP A 533 3.38 24.31 -21.74
N TYR A 534 2.94 25.43 -22.34
CA TYR A 534 1.64 26.01 -22.05
C TYR A 534 0.49 25.08 -22.47
N GLU A 535 0.57 24.50 -23.68
CA GLU A 535 -0.46 23.58 -24.18
C GLU A 535 -0.61 22.34 -23.28
N VAL A 536 0.51 21.75 -22.84
CA VAL A 536 0.50 20.57 -21.95
C VAL A 536 -0.02 20.94 -20.56
N LEU A 537 0.34 22.10 -20.02
CA LEU A 537 -0.20 22.57 -18.74
C LEU A 537 -1.72 22.80 -18.82
N GLU A 538 -2.20 23.45 -19.88
CA GLU A 538 -3.62 23.69 -20.13
C GLU A 538 -4.39 22.37 -20.20
N TRP A 539 -3.85 21.40 -20.95
CA TRP A 539 -4.44 20.07 -21.04
C TRP A 539 -4.53 19.37 -19.68
N ASN A 540 -3.48 19.42 -18.86
CA ASN A 540 -3.47 18.82 -17.52
C ASN A 540 -4.54 19.46 -16.60
N LEU A 541 -4.65 20.79 -16.61
CA LEU A 541 -5.67 21.52 -15.86
C LEU A 541 -7.07 21.21 -16.37
N CYS A 542 -7.26 21.12 -17.69
CA CYS A 542 -8.53 20.73 -18.30
C CYS A 542 -8.96 19.31 -17.91
N ALA A 543 -8.04 18.35 -17.97
CA ALA A 543 -8.32 16.97 -17.64
C ALA A 543 -8.65 16.80 -16.15
N SER A 544 -7.82 17.36 -15.26
CA SER A 544 -8.07 17.32 -13.82
C SER A 544 -9.40 18.01 -13.46
N ASP A 545 -9.70 19.18 -14.02
CA ASP A 545 -10.98 19.86 -13.78
C ASP A 545 -12.20 19.01 -14.18
N LYS A 546 -12.13 18.35 -15.34
CA LYS A 546 -13.21 17.48 -15.83
C LYS A 546 -13.41 16.25 -14.93
N ILE A 547 -12.33 15.61 -14.48
CA ILE A 547 -12.41 14.46 -13.55
C ILE A 547 -12.99 14.90 -12.19
N ILE A 548 -12.57 16.06 -11.68
CA ILE A 548 -13.10 16.64 -10.44
C ILE A 548 -14.60 16.94 -10.57
N LYS A 549 -15.03 17.59 -11.66
CA LYS A 549 -16.45 17.90 -11.92
C LYS A 549 -17.32 16.64 -12.00
N ASN A 550 -16.77 15.54 -12.52
CA ASN A 550 -17.44 14.25 -12.59
C ASN A 550 -17.49 13.50 -11.24
N LYS A 551 -16.94 14.06 -10.15
CA LYS A 551 -16.82 13.42 -8.82
C LYS A 551 -16.05 12.09 -8.87
N GLN A 552 -15.08 12.00 -9.78
CA GLN A 552 -14.25 10.82 -9.98
C GLN A 552 -12.81 11.05 -9.53
N ALA A 553 -12.47 12.22 -8.99
CA ALA A 553 -11.11 12.55 -8.56
C ALA A 553 -10.80 11.99 -7.17
N SER A 554 -9.58 11.49 -7.00
CA SER A 554 -8.98 11.29 -5.69
C SER A 554 -8.65 12.64 -5.04
N LEU A 555 -8.50 12.64 -3.72
CA LEU A 555 -8.03 13.80 -2.97
C LEU A 555 -6.65 14.23 -3.44
N GLU A 556 -5.78 13.29 -3.80
CA GLU A 556 -4.46 13.59 -4.38
C GLU A 556 -4.57 14.38 -5.69
N LEU A 557 -5.47 14.01 -6.61
CA LEU A 557 -5.65 14.75 -7.87
C LEU A 557 -6.16 16.18 -7.61
N ILE A 558 -7.10 16.35 -6.67
CA ILE A 558 -7.59 17.67 -6.28
C ILE A 558 -6.45 18.51 -5.69
N ASN A 559 -5.63 17.92 -4.81
CA ASN A 559 -4.47 18.58 -4.21
C ASN A 559 -3.45 19.03 -5.27
N VAL A 560 -3.10 18.16 -6.24
CA VAL A 560 -2.17 18.52 -7.33
C VAL A 560 -2.74 19.64 -8.20
N HIS A 561 -4.04 19.63 -8.47
CA HIS A 561 -4.71 20.72 -9.20
C HIS A 561 -4.54 22.06 -8.46
N ILE A 562 -4.85 22.10 -7.15
CA ILE A 562 -4.71 23.30 -6.32
C ILE A 562 -3.25 23.75 -6.23
N ASN A 563 -2.31 22.83 -6.02
CA ASN A 563 -0.89 23.14 -5.94
C ASN A 563 -0.35 23.72 -7.26
N THR A 564 -0.89 23.29 -8.40
CA THR A 564 -0.53 23.86 -9.70
C THR A 564 -1.02 25.30 -9.85
N LEU A 565 -2.25 25.61 -9.40
CA LEU A 565 -2.77 26.98 -9.39
C LEU A 565 -1.97 27.88 -8.42
N SER A 566 -1.64 27.35 -7.25
CA SER A 566 -0.74 27.97 -6.28
C SER A 566 0.62 28.31 -6.89
N MET A 567 1.25 27.35 -7.56
CA MET A 567 2.53 27.54 -8.26
C MET A 567 2.43 28.65 -9.31
N LEU A 568 1.39 28.63 -10.15
CA LEU A 568 1.21 29.65 -11.19
C LEU A 568 1.02 31.07 -10.63
N SER A 569 0.47 31.18 -9.40
CA SER A 569 0.21 32.47 -8.74
C SER A 569 1.50 33.20 -8.36
N VAL A 570 2.59 32.45 -8.10
CA VAL A 570 3.87 32.99 -7.64
C VAL A 570 4.91 33.12 -8.76
N LEU A 571 4.66 32.58 -9.96
CA LEU A 571 5.62 32.65 -11.06
C LEU A 571 5.95 34.11 -11.47
N PRO A 572 7.23 34.50 -11.52
CA PRO A 572 7.66 35.85 -11.84
C PRO A 572 7.74 36.11 -13.36
N GLY A 573 7.98 37.37 -13.71
CA GLY A 573 8.34 37.80 -15.07
C GLY A 573 7.26 37.63 -16.13
N TYR A 574 7.66 37.82 -17.39
CA TYR A 574 6.80 37.71 -18.56
C TYR A 574 6.12 36.34 -18.66
N TYR A 575 6.88 35.26 -18.46
CA TYR A 575 6.38 33.90 -18.56
C TYR A 575 5.30 33.59 -17.53
N GLY A 576 5.46 34.03 -16.27
CA GLY A 576 4.45 33.88 -15.23
C GLY A 576 3.17 34.68 -15.52
N ILE A 577 3.30 35.92 -16.01
CA ILE A 577 2.14 36.74 -16.42
C ILE A 577 1.39 36.07 -17.57
N ASN A 578 2.12 35.60 -18.58
CA ASN A 578 1.53 34.90 -19.73
C ASN A 578 0.85 33.59 -19.31
N ALA A 579 1.46 32.82 -18.40
CA ALA A 579 0.88 31.59 -17.86
C ALA A 579 -0.47 31.86 -17.17
N ARG A 580 -0.53 32.86 -16.28
CA ARG A 580 -1.79 33.27 -15.62
C ARG A 580 -2.85 33.73 -16.62
N LYS A 581 -2.45 34.46 -17.66
CA LYS A 581 -3.37 34.91 -18.72
C LYS A 581 -3.95 33.74 -19.51
N LYS A 582 -3.12 32.77 -19.92
CA LYS A 582 -3.56 31.59 -20.67
C LYS A 582 -4.41 30.65 -19.81
N MET A 583 -4.06 30.46 -18.54
CA MET A 583 -4.79 29.58 -17.61
C MET A 583 -5.90 30.28 -16.83
N LYS A 584 -6.34 31.48 -17.27
CA LYS A 584 -7.28 32.32 -16.52
C LYS A 584 -8.57 31.57 -16.13
N TYR A 585 -9.12 30.79 -17.05
CA TYR A 585 -10.32 30.00 -16.80
C TYR A 585 -10.19 29.10 -15.55
N TYR A 586 -9.06 28.40 -15.39
CA TYR A 586 -8.85 27.52 -14.24
C TYR A 586 -8.48 28.29 -12.96
N PHE A 587 -7.80 29.42 -13.12
CA PHE A 587 -7.54 30.35 -12.01
C PHE A 587 -8.83 30.89 -11.38
N ASP A 588 -9.81 31.24 -12.21
CA ASP A 588 -11.10 31.76 -11.75
C ASP A 588 -11.90 30.69 -10.96
N LEU A 589 -11.55 29.40 -11.11
CA LEU A 589 -12.16 28.27 -10.37
C LEU A 589 -11.39 27.89 -9.09
N TRP A 590 -10.27 28.56 -8.77
CA TRP A 590 -9.37 28.12 -7.69
C TRP A 590 -10.07 28.06 -6.33
N GLU A 591 -10.84 29.09 -5.96
CA GLU A 591 -11.57 29.12 -4.69
C GLU A 591 -12.55 27.96 -4.56
N ASP A 592 -13.29 27.63 -5.63
CA ASP A 592 -14.27 26.54 -5.62
C ASP A 592 -13.58 25.18 -5.46
N LYS A 593 -12.43 24.98 -6.13
CA LYS A 593 -11.64 23.75 -5.98
C LYS A 593 -11.06 23.62 -4.58
N LEU A 594 -10.58 24.71 -4.00
CA LEU A 594 -10.08 24.74 -2.63
C LEU A 594 -11.18 24.42 -1.63
N LYS A 595 -12.37 25.02 -1.77
CA LYS A 595 -13.53 24.70 -0.91
C LYS A 595 -13.93 23.24 -1.02
N LEU A 596 -13.96 22.68 -2.24
CA LEU A 596 -14.21 21.26 -2.44
C LEU A 596 -13.15 20.40 -1.74
N PHE A 597 -11.87 20.74 -1.88
CA PHE A 597 -10.79 20.03 -1.20
C PHE A 597 -10.92 20.08 0.33
N LEU A 598 -11.19 21.25 0.89
CA LEU A 598 -11.38 21.43 2.33
C LEU A 598 -12.61 20.70 2.86
N SER A 599 -13.66 20.53 2.05
CA SER A 599 -14.81 19.69 2.43
C SER A 599 -14.44 18.21 2.62
N TYR A 600 -13.42 17.73 1.91
CA TYR A 600 -12.89 16.37 2.09
C TYR A 600 -11.78 16.31 3.14
N ALA A 601 -10.97 17.36 3.25
CA ALA A 601 -9.80 17.47 4.10
C ALA A 601 -9.78 18.79 4.90
N PRO A 602 -10.67 18.95 5.90
CA PRO A 602 -10.87 20.22 6.59
C PRO A 602 -9.63 20.69 7.36
N LYS A 603 -8.75 19.78 7.78
CA LYS A 603 -7.49 20.13 8.47
C LYS A 603 -6.44 20.74 7.55
N ARG A 604 -6.60 20.62 6.22
CA ARG A 604 -5.64 21.07 5.21
C ARG A 604 -5.78 22.55 4.84
N VAL A 605 -6.01 23.38 5.85
CA VAL A 605 -6.11 24.84 5.71
C VAL A 605 -4.81 25.49 5.22
N ASP A 606 -3.68 24.76 5.27
CA ASP A 606 -2.43 25.17 4.64
C ASP A 606 -2.59 25.45 3.13
N GLN A 607 -3.44 24.67 2.46
CA GLN A 607 -3.72 24.83 1.03
C GLN A 607 -4.44 26.15 0.70
N ALA A 608 -5.02 26.83 1.70
CA ALA A 608 -5.65 28.13 1.54
C ALA A 608 -4.66 29.30 1.54
N ILE A 609 -3.47 29.14 2.15
CA ILE A 609 -2.50 30.23 2.33
C ILE A 609 -2.12 30.89 1.00
N PRO A 610 -1.79 30.15 -0.08
CA PRO A 610 -1.41 30.78 -1.34
C PRO A 610 -2.54 31.59 -1.98
N LEU A 611 -3.79 31.12 -1.87
CA LEU A 611 -4.94 31.85 -2.40
C LEU A 611 -5.24 33.12 -1.59
N ILE A 612 -5.12 33.06 -0.26
CA ILE A 612 -5.25 34.25 0.61
C ILE A 612 -4.18 35.28 0.23
N SER A 613 -2.93 34.86 0.09
CA SER A 613 -1.82 35.72 -0.34
C SER A 613 -2.09 36.34 -1.72
N PHE A 614 -2.58 35.53 -2.66
CA PHE A 614 -2.97 35.99 -4.00
C PHE A 614 -4.09 37.04 -3.95
N TYR A 615 -5.14 36.84 -3.13
CA TYR A 615 -6.20 37.82 -2.98
C TYR A 615 -5.73 39.12 -2.35
N LEU A 616 -4.91 39.07 -1.30
CA LEU A 616 -4.34 40.28 -0.68
C LEU A 616 -3.48 41.07 -1.68
N LYS A 617 -2.64 40.39 -2.46
CA LYS A 617 -1.78 41.01 -3.48
C LYS A 617 -2.58 41.72 -4.59
N ASN A 618 -3.79 41.25 -4.88
CA ASN A 618 -4.67 41.81 -5.90
C ASN A 618 -5.83 42.64 -5.30
N GLU A 619 -5.70 43.07 -4.03
CA GLU A 619 -6.71 43.89 -3.33
C GLU A 619 -8.13 43.28 -3.29
N ASN A 620 -8.24 41.94 -3.35
CA ASN A 620 -9.52 41.23 -3.31
C ASN A 620 -9.95 40.90 -1.87
N ASP A 621 -10.28 41.93 -1.10
CA ASP A 621 -10.71 41.83 0.29
C ASP A 621 -11.97 40.94 0.45
N LYS A 622 -12.87 40.97 -0.55
CA LYS A 622 -14.10 40.13 -0.57
C LYS A 622 -13.76 38.65 -0.66
N GLY A 623 -12.80 38.27 -1.51
CA GLY A 623 -12.34 36.90 -1.66
C GLY A 623 -11.75 36.34 -0.37
N VAL A 624 -10.90 37.12 0.32
CA VAL A 624 -10.35 36.75 1.64
C VAL A 624 -11.47 36.50 2.65
N LYS A 625 -12.42 37.42 2.77
CA LYS A 625 -13.56 37.28 3.69
C LYS A 625 -14.40 36.04 3.35
N SER A 626 -14.74 35.84 2.08
CA SER A 626 -15.50 34.67 1.61
C SER A 626 -14.83 33.35 2.00
N LEU A 627 -13.55 33.18 1.66
CA LEU A 627 -12.79 31.97 1.93
C LEU A 627 -12.62 31.74 3.44
N CYS A 628 -12.21 32.76 4.18
CA CYS A 628 -11.97 32.61 5.61
C CYS A 628 -13.25 32.41 6.42
N SER A 629 -14.39 32.97 5.99
CA SER A 629 -15.69 32.65 6.58
C SER A 629 -16.14 31.22 6.29
N HIS A 630 -15.78 30.64 5.14
CA HIS A 630 -16.03 29.22 4.86
C HIS A 630 -15.18 28.33 5.76
N ILE A 631 -13.88 28.61 5.87
CA ILE A 631 -12.93 27.88 6.73
C ILE A 631 -13.38 27.92 8.21
N GLU A 632 -13.82 29.08 8.70
CA GLU A 632 -14.33 29.23 10.07
C GLU A 632 -15.62 28.42 10.32
N LYS A 633 -16.51 28.30 9.32
CA LYS A 633 -17.74 27.48 9.42
C LYS A 633 -17.47 25.99 9.54
N GLU A 634 -16.42 25.49 8.89
CA GLU A 634 -16.00 24.09 8.96
C GLU A 634 -15.25 23.75 10.27
N ALA A 635 -15.24 24.68 11.24
CA ALA A 635 -14.48 24.60 12.49
C ALA A 635 -12.97 24.33 12.29
N ALA A 636 -12.47 24.56 11.07
CA ALA A 636 -11.08 24.39 10.69
C ALA A 636 -10.36 25.73 10.90
N TYR A 637 -10.00 26.04 12.15
CA TYR A 637 -9.50 27.36 12.48
C TYR A 637 -8.05 27.57 12.00
N GLN A 638 -7.77 28.67 11.28
CA GLN A 638 -6.46 28.97 10.69
C GLN A 638 -6.00 30.40 11.00
N GLY A 639 -4.84 30.54 11.64
CA GLY A 639 -4.32 31.85 12.04
C GLY A 639 -3.95 32.80 10.88
N PHE A 640 -3.61 32.29 9.68
CA PHE A 640 -3.38 33.16 8.52
C PHE A 640 -4.66 33.85 8.03
N CYS A 641 -5.81 33.17 8.09
CA CYS A 641 -7.11 33.77 7.80
C CYS A 641 -7.44 34.91 8.75
N ASP A 642 -7.04 34.78 10.00
CA ASP A 642 -7.21 35.80 11.01
C ASP A 642 -6.30 37.00 10.83
N LEU A 643 -5.03 36.75 10.51
CA LEU A 643 -4.11 37.83 10.16
C LEU A 643 -4.63 38.59 8.94
N ALA A 644 -5.08 37.88 7.91
CA ALA A 644 -5.61 38.47 6.68
C ALA A 644 -6.90 39.26 6.95
N ARG A 645 -7.90 38.68 7.60
CA ARG A 645 -9.14 39.38 7.97
C ARG A 645 -8.89 40.55 8.92
N GLY A 646 -7.98 40.38 9.87
CA GLY A 646 -7.57 41.42 10.79
C GLY A 646 -7.02 42.63 10.05
N SER A 647 -6.12 42.42 9.08
CA SER A 647 -5.59 43.50 8.24
C SER A 647 -6.68 44.23 7.45
N ILE A 648 -7.69 43.51 6.93
CA ILE A 648 -8.82 44.10 6.21
C ILE A 648 -9.71 44.91 7.15
N TYR A 649 -9.98 44.42 8.36
CA TYR A 649 -10.76 45.17 9.35
C TYR A 649 -10.06 46.44 9.83
N LEU A 650 -8.73 46.42 9.97
CA LEU A 650 -7.96 47.64 10.20
C LEU A 650 -8.12 48.65 9.06
N LYS A 651 -8.04 48.19 7.80
CA LYS A 651 -8.28 49.02 6.60
C LYS A 651 -9.70 49.60 6.56
N GLU A 652 -10.69 48.87 7.08
CA GLU A 652 -12.10 49.30 7.17
C GLU A 652 -12.41 50.19 8.40
N GLY A 653 -11.41 50.52 9.22
CA GLY A 653 -11.59 51.33 10.42
C GLY A 653 -12.15 50.58 11.64
N LYS A 654 -12.31 49.25 11.55
CA LYS A 654 -12.74 48.37 12.65
C LYS A 654 -11.54 47.91 13.46
N ILE A 655 -10.91 48.86 14.15
CA ILE A 655 -9.61 48.66 14.81
C ILE A 655 -9.68 47.55 15.87
N GLU A 656 -10.70 47.55 16.72
CA GLU A 656 -10.84 46.56 17.81
C GLU A 656 -11.00 45.14 17.28
N ASP A 657 -11.90 44.94 16.31
CA ASP A 657 -12.11 43.64 15.65
C ASP A 657 -10.84 43.18 14.92
N GLY A 658 -10.14 44.10 14.24
CA GLY A 658 -8.88 43.81 13.55
C GLY A 658 -7.77 43.37 14.50
N MET A 659 -7.55 44.12 15.58
CA MET A 659 -6.54 43.79 16.59
C MET A 659 -6.86 42.49 17.34
N LYS A 660 -8.13 42.19 17.58
CA LYS A 660 -8.57 40.92 18.18
C LYS A 660 -8.19 39.72 17.30
N LEU A 661 -8.40 39.81 15.98
CA LEU A 661 -8.03 38.74 15.04
C LEU A 661 -6.50 38.58 14.94
N ILE A 662 -5.76 39.69 14.84
CA ILE A 662 -4.29 39.66 14.79
C ILE A 662 -3.71 39.07 16.08
N LYS A 663 -4.29 39.38 17.24
CA LYS A 663 -3.91 38.75 18.52
C LYS A 663 -4.13 37.25 18.49
N ARG A 664 -5.28 36.81 17.96
CA ARG A 664 -5.62 35.38 17.83
C ARG A 664 -4.62 34.67 16.90
N ALA A 665 -4.25 35.28 15.78
CA ALA A 665 -3.21 34.78 14.88
C ALA A 665 -1.83 34.69 15.55
N ASN A 666 -1.43 35.71 16.33
CA ASN A 666 -0.17 35.71 17.08
C ASN A 666 -0.12 34.58 18.11
N ASN A 667 -1.20 34.34 18.84
CA ASN A 667 -1.27 33.24 19.82
C ASN A 667 -1.12 31.85 19.18
N MET A 668 -1.34 31.73 17.88
CA MET A 668 -1.12 30.51 17.11
C MET A 668 0.29 30.42 16.51
N GLY A 669 1.17 31.37 16.82
CA GLY A 669 2.54 31.40 16.29
C GLY A 669 2.64 31.86 14.84
N VAL A 670 1.56 32.38 14.23
CA VAL A 670 1.61 32.86 12.82
C VAL A 670 2.65 33.95 12.64
N LEU A 671 2.74 34.87 13.60
CA LEU A 671 3.75 35.93 13.60
C LEU A 671 5.16 35.40 13.90
N ASP A 672 5.31 34.18 14.38
CA ASP A 672 6.62 33.54 14.58
C ASP A 672 7.11 32.76 13.36
N THR A 673 6.29 32.66 12.30
CA THR A 673 6.64 31.91 11.09
C THR A 673 7.62 32.65 10.20
N GLU A 674 8.46 31.89 9.48
CA GLU A 674 9.34 32.42 8.43
C GLU A 674 8.59 32.94 7.20
N LEU A 675 7.28 32.67 7.12
CA LEU A 675 6.42 33.09 6.02
C LEU A 675 6.06 34.59 6.07
N LEU A 676 6.38 35.28 7.17
CA LEU A 676 6.15 36.71 7.34
C LEU A 676 7.47 37.46 7.47
N ASP A 677 7.47 38.71 6.98
CA ASP A 677 8.59 39.62 7.19
C ASP A 677 8.82 39.84 8.69
N LYS A 678 10.04 39.55 9.15
CA LYS A 678 10.41 39.56 10.56
C LYS A 678 10.17 40.93 11.22
N LYS A 679 10.48 42.01 10.50
CA LYS A 679 10.27 43.37 11.00
C LYS A 679 8.79 43.68 11.19
N THR A 680 7.96 43.36 10.18
CA THR A 680 6.51 43.52 10.24
C THR A 680 5.90 42.72 11.39
N SER A 681 6.38 41.49 11.61
CA SER A 681 5.96 40.67 12.75
C SER A 681 6.31 41.29 14.10
N GLU A 682 7.56 41.74 14.28
CA GLU A 682 8.00 42.38 15.52
C GLU A 682 7.22 43.66 15.83
N ASP A 683 6.94 44.48 14.81
CA ASP A 683 6.15 45.70 14.96
C ASP A 683 4.69 45.40 15.33
N LEU A 684 4.07 44.40 14.70
CA LEU A 684 2.72 43.94 15.08
C LEU A 684 2.68 43.39 16.51
N LYS A 685 3.69 42.63 16.93
CA LYS A 685 3.79 42.11 18.31
C LYS A 685 3.92 43.25 19.33
N LYS A 686 4.70 44.28 19.04
CA LYS A 686 4.80 45.49 19.89
C LYS A 686 3.45 46.19 20.03
N LEU A 687 2.73 46.38 18.91
CA LEU A 687 1.40 47.00 18.91
C LEU A 687 0.37 46.19 19.71
N LEU A 688 0.43 44.85 19.64
CA LEU A 688 -0.42 43.96 20.44
C LEU A 688 -0.15 44.04 21.94
N ASN A 689 1.08 44.37 22.35
CA ASN A 689 1.46 44.55 23.76
C ASN A 689 1.08 45.94 24.29
N ILE A 690 1.10 46.97 23.45
CA ILE A 690 0.68 48.33 23.82
C ILE A 690 -0.83 48.38 24.10
N ASN A 691 -1.65 47.72 23.29
CA ASN A 691 -3.11 47.65 23.48
C ASN A 691 -3.57 46.73 24.64
N GLN A 692 -2.65 46.20 25.46
CA GLN A 692 -2.98 45.42 26.67
C GLN A 692 -2.84 46.24 27.96
N ASN A 693 -2.22 47.41 27.87
CA ASN A 693 -2.20 48.45 28.90
C ASN A 693 -3.24 49.52 28.55
#